data_AF-A0A2U2P9D4-F1
#
_entry.id   AF-A0A2U2P9D4-F1
#
_cell.length_a   1.000
_cell.length_b   1.000
_cell.length_c   1.000
_cell.angle_alpha   90.00
_cell.angle_beta   90.00
_cell.angle_gamma   90.00
#
_symmetry.space_group_name_H-M   'P 1'
#
loop_
_entity.id
_entity.type
_entity.pdbx_description
1 polymer ?
#
loop_
_entity_poly.entity_id
_entity_poly.type
_entity_poly.pdbx_seq_one_letter_code
_entity_poly.pdbx_strand_id
1 'polypeptide(L)'
;MKMKLLPNLTALLICLFLSFSTLAQIPLAPANIQSPNAASLGMYGQIPISYFTGLPRIEIPLHTISQRDLSVPISLSYHASGMRPDMHPGWVGTGWSLNSGGVISRIVKDVPDDYHNPNYGPESTNSGFYYNRNVLNTSDWNQISYMQSVARDMQKMLKDTEPDEFSFNFGDYSGNFYLSPDGTWKVQCDRPLQVSLNGPFINVPFTAPLGTNMSNNGMSQTFGGFTITTEDGTKYYFGGNSNAIEYSIDFFAQAEDEWKAGSWYLTKIVSPKGEEISFNYERDDYLNQMYISIVNDLGTRTKNSGGIFNPQPACNSWSYSQVYHSYNGKLIAPVYLKQINGVHSTVKFNRSTSTELRYDQTVYDYKYSLWSQYGGGSTVFLPILSDNGPSSYYPALLNKLQWKKLDQIRVEKSDGTLIKAFNLDYSNNVSQRLTLLSLTEQGSDLNAKAPYSFAYDQSVSLPGYLSNMVDHWGFYNGTYANITNQNNYYNTYYSYRNPVAAFLYAGTLNRITYPTGGVTEFTYEPHSYGKQLREARALSPETLSSSMLAGGLRIKKIVSYDPQSPLARKEKRYFYVSDFTSADKVNTSLSSGILGGQIKYYFFDYSRRAFNDNGVTYSKSLFSSQSVLPGCINAMGCHVGYSEVVELSNEGSYNKYTFSNFDSNQDDQADNVLQLSRTIYEPYSSTEQERGKLIKEQNYNASGKKVRERNIGYIKLNKETEFVPSLKANFTSVCSGTAVSVEEGTAYKLYTYAYLPDYERINEYDTVGTLALTVYKQYTYSLTNRLVSTETVADSRGNTLKKQYVRPYDLSSSIYNQMTSAHVLSPVIEERKYRSGNQIGAEFTDYALVNNSMFLPVKFSTQTVSDAPVVEKSRVTYDDRGNVNCLYRNGTSLATTYLWSYGGQYPIAKIDNAEPATVYSILGSNVTGFRNNLNPTSAQVAAFLAPLNNNTSMKNAQISSYTFDPYIGVTSITDVKGMLTGYDYDNFQRLRGVKDFNGNILKGLTYYFRPQ
;
A
#
# COMPACT_ATOMS: atom_id res chain seq x y z
N MET A 1 62.97 -24.17 -16.68
CA MET A 1 62.58 -25.22 -15.72
C MET A 1 61.36 -24.70 -14.97
N LYS A 2 60.17 -25.24 -15.26
CA LYS A 2 58.90 -24.89 -14.61
C LYS A 2 58.85 -25.60 -13.26
N MET A 3 58.56 -24.89 -12.17
CA MET A 3 58.02 -25.52 -10.97
C MET A 3 56.75 -24.78 -10.54
N LYS A 4 55.64 -25.50 -10.67
CA LYS A 4 54.30 -25.17 -10.22
C LYS A 4 54.31 -25.11 -8.68
N LEU A 5 53.70 -24.06 -8.12
CA LEU A 5 53.10 -24.11 -6.78
C LEU A 5 51.61 -23.83 -6.95
N LEU A 6 50.82 -24.76 -6.43
CA LEU A 6 49.39 -25.00 -6.64
C LEU A 6 48.51 -24.11 -5.71
N PRO A 7 47.16 -24.15 -5.86
CA PRO A 7 46.22 -23.11 -5.50
C PRO A 7 45.75 -23.23 -4.05
N ASN A 8 45.96 -22.19 -3.23
CA ASN A 8 45.45 -22.13 -1.85
C ASN A 8 44.62 -20.87 -1.56
N LEU A 9 44.25 -20.08 -2.58
CA LEU A 9 43.42 -18.89 -2.38
C LEU A 9 41.90 -19.17 -2.48
N THR A 10 41.49 -20.24 -3.16
CA THR A 10 40.09 -20.67 -3.23
C THR A 10 39.61 -21.32 -1.93
N ALA A 11 40.47 -22.03 -1.20
CA ALA A 11 40.08 -22.72 0.04
C ALA A 11 39.88 -21.78 1.24
N LEU A 12 40.56 -20.63 1.30
CA LEU A 12 40.40 -19.65 2.38
C LEU A 12 39.12 -18.81 2.21
N LEU A 13 38.67 -18.60 0.96
CA LEU A 13 37.38 -17.95 0.65
C LEU A 13 36.18 -18.87 0.97
N ILE A 14 36.34 -20.19 0.76
CA ILE A 14 35.31 -21.20 1.08
C ILE A 14 35.05 -21.27 2.59
N CYS A 15 36.05 -21.03 3.45
CA CYS A 15 35.84 -20.96 4.91
C CYS A 15 35.13 -19.68 5.37
N LEU A 16 35.26 -18.56 4.66
CA LEU A 16 34.58 -17.30 4.99
C LEU A 16 33.09 -17.31 4.59
N PHE A 17 32.72 -18.08 3.57
CA PHE A 17 31.32 -18.41 3.28
C PHE A 17 30.79 -19.59 4.11
N LEU A 18 31.64 -20.40 4.75
CA LEU A 18 31.19 -21.49 5.66
C LEU A 18 31.07 -21.06 7.13
N SER A 19 31.43 -19.82 7.47
CA SER A 19 31.03 -19.18 8.74
C SER A 19 29.58 -18.68 8.72
N PHE A 20 28.70 -19.27 7.90
CA PHE A 20 27.27 -19.17 8.15
C PHE A 20 26.94 -19.95 9.42
N SER A 21 26.50 -19.21 10.43
CA SER A 21 25.73 -19.79 11.52
C SER A 21 24.58 -20.61 10.92
N THR A 22 24.55 -21.88 11.30
CA THR A 22 23.71 -22.99 10.86
C THR A 22 22.18 -22.74 10.90
N LEU A 23 21.58 -21.83 10.13
CA LEU A 23 20.18 -21.44 10.42
C LEU A 23 19.32 -21.04 9.19
N ALA A 24 19.23 -21.87 8.16
CA ALA A 24 18.48 -21.52 6.93
C ALA A 24 16.93 -21.61 6.98
N GLN A 25 16.31 -21.83 8.15
CA GLN A 25 14.86 -21.64 8.36
C GLN A 25 14.51 -20.94 9.68
N ILE A 26 15.51 -20.35 10.31
CA ILE A 26 15.28 -19.50 11.46
C ILE A 26 15.01 -18.10 10.93
N PRO A 27 14.07 -17.35 11.51
CA PRO A 27 13.86 -15.97 11.14
C PRO A 27 15.18 -15.21 11.33
N LEU A 28 15.81 -14.86 10.21
CA LEU A 28 16.93 -13.94 10.17
C LEU A 28 16.42 -12.54 10.47
N ALA A 29 17.32 -11.66 10.88
CA ALA A 29 17.05 -10.23 10.83
C ALA A 29 16.54 -9.84 9.43
N PRO A 30 15.50 -9.00 9.31
CA PRO A 30 15.04 -8.51 8.02
C PRO A 30 16.21 -7.96 7.19
N ALA A 31 16.31 -8.39 5.92
CA ALA A 31 17.38 -7.96 5.03
C ALA A 31 17.35 -6.43 4.78
N ASN A 32 16.14 -5.86 4.70
CA ASN A 32 15.89 -4.42 4.62
C ASN A 32 14.70 -4.01 5.51
N ILE A 33 14.58 -2.71 5.79
CA ILE A 33 13.42 -2.14 6.50
C ILE A 33 13.05 -0.78 5.90
N GLN A 34 11.76 -0.47 5.89
CA GLN A 34 11.25 0.81 5.40
C GLN A 34 11.38 1.89 6.48
N SER A 35 11.52 3.16 6.10
CA SER A 35 11.43 4.25 7.06
C SER A 35 10.03 4.29 7.71
N PRO A 36 9.87 4.91 8.90
CA PRO A 36 8.56 5.07 9.50
C PRO A 36 7.52 5.71 8.57
N ASN A 37 7.94 6.65 7.71
CA ASN A 37 7.05 7.27 6.73
C ASN A 37 6.60 6.29 5.65
N ALA A 38 7.54 5.57 5.02
CA ALA A 38 7.23 4.57 3.99
C ALA A 38 6.41 3.39 4.57
N ALA A 39 6.80 2.87 5.73
CA ALA A 39 6.07 1.81 6.43
C ALA A 39 4.63 2.23 6.76
N SER A 40 4.43 3.47 7.19
CA SER A 40 3.10 3.99 7.53
C SER A 40 2.17 4.11 6.33
N LEU A 41 2.70 4.36 5.13
CA LEU A 41 1.94 4.35 3.86
C LEU A 41 1.66 2.92 3.39
N GLY A 42 2.68 2.06 3.44
CA GLY A 42 2.55 0.64 3.12
C GLY A 42 1.51 -0.06 4.02
N MET A 43 1.41 0.32 5.28
CA MET A 43 0.45 -0.24 6.25
C MET A 43 -1.01 -0.08 5.81
N TYR A 44 -1.41 0.99 5.10
CA TYR A 44 -2.80 1.12 4.62
C TYR A 44 -3.08 0.25 3.39
N GLY A 45 -2.06 -0.03 2.58
CA GLY A 45 -2.17 -0.96 1.46
C GLY A 45 -2.13 -2.42 1.92
N GLN A 46 -1.34 -2.69 2.96
CA GLN A 46 -1.27 -4.00 3.60
C GLN A 46 -2.52 -4.18 4.46
N ILE A 47 -2.74 -3.45 5.55
CA ILE A 47 -3.89 -3.66 6.44
C ILE A 47 -5.07 -2.76 6.03
N PRO A 48 -6.08 -3.26 5.29
CA PRO A 48 -7.19 -2.43 4.87
C PRO A 48 -8.08 -2.06 6.05
N ILE A 49 -8.52 -0.79 6.07
CA ILE A 49 -9.57 -0.31 6.97
C ILE A 49 -10.88 -0.98 6.57
N SER A 50 -11.40 -1.86 7.42
CA SER A 50 -12.64 -2.57 7.14
C SER A 50 -13.29 -3.10 8.42
N TYR A 51 -14.57 -3.47 8.31
CA TYR A 51 -15.22 -4.25 9.36
C TYR A 51 -14.47 -5.57 9.62
N PHE A 52 -13.96 -6.22 8.58
CA PHE A 52 -13.22 -7.48 8.69
C PHE A 52 -11.98 -7.39 9.59
N THR A 53 -11.25 -6.29 9.57
CA THR A 53 -10.09 -6.04 10.44
C THR A 53 -10.48 -5.37 11.77
N GLY A 54 -11.72 -4.88 11.89
CA GLY A 54 -12.19 -4.16 13.07
C GLY A 54 -11.63 -2.74 13.21
N LEU A 55 -11.08 -2.19 12.12
CA LEU A 55 -10.47 -0.86 12.10
C LEU A 55 -11.46 0.19 11.55
N PRO A 56 -11.68 1.32 12.23
CA PRO A 56 -12.52 2.41 11.74
C PRO A 56 -11.74 3.33 10.80
N ARG A 57 -12.43 3.95 9.82
CA ARG A 57 -11.83 4.99 8.96
C ARG A 57 -11.77 6.31 9.72
N ILE A 58 -10.58 6.77 10.05
CA ILE A 58 -10.31 8.06 10.69
C ILE A 58 -9.41 8.88 9.76
N GLU A 59 -9.98 9.87 9.09
CA GLU A 59 -9.29 10.66 8.06
C GLU A 59 -9.65 12.15 8.16
N ILE A 60 -8.64 13.01 8.03
CA ILE A 60 -8.76 14.47 7.98
C ILE A 60 -8.33 14.95 6.58
N PRO A 61 -9.26 15.29 5.68
CA PRO A 61 -8.93 15.82 4.37
C PRO A 61 -8.41 17.25 4.48
N LEU A 62 -7.32 17.57 3.77
CA LEU A 62 -6.65 18.88 3.82
C LEU A 62 -6.83 19.67 2.51
N HIS A 63 -6.43 19.06 1.39
CA HIS A 63 -6.46 19.69 0.08
C HIS A 63 -6.48 18.64 -1.03
N THR A 64 -6.97 19.01 -2.20
CA THR A 64 -6.89 18.17 -3.40
C THR A 64 -6.30 19.03 -4.50
N ILE A 65 -5.20 18.58 -5.09
CA ILE A 65 -4.64 19.19 -6.30
C ILE A 65 -5.46 18.64 -7.46
N SER A 66 -6.22 19.49 -8.14
CA SER A 66 -7.05 19.11 -9.29
C SER A 66 -6.58 19.82 -10.55
N GLN A 67 -6.20 19.03 -11.56
CA GLN A 67 -5.74 19.52 -12.85
C GLN A 67 -6.34 18.66 -13.96
N ARG A 68 -7.33 19.21 -14.66
CA ARG A 68 -8.06 18.55 -15.76
C ARG A 68 -8.55 17.14 -15.37
N ASP A 69 -7.88 16.09 -15.86
CA ASP A 69 -8.19 14.68 -15.61
C ASP A 69 -7.38 14.05 -14.46
N LEU A 70 -6.45 14.78 -13.84
CA LEU A 70 -5.69 14.34 -12.67
C LEU A 70 -6.23 14.97 -11.37
N SER A 71 -6.26 14.15 -10.31
CA SER A 71 -6.65 14.58 -8.97
C SER A 71 -5.78 13.87 -7.92
N VAL A 72 -5.12 14.64 -7.07
CA VAL A 72 -4.25 14.13 -5.98
C VAL A 72 -4.78 14.64 -4.65
N PRO A 73 -5.46 13.81 -3.85
CA PRO A 73 -5.90 14.17 -2.51
C PRO A 73 -4.71 14.21 -1.53
N ILE A 74 -4.78 15.15 -0.58
CA ILE A 74 -3.87 15.30 0.54
C ILE A 74 -4.68 15.18 1.82
N SER A 75 -4.43 14.14 2.62
CA SER A 75 -5.14 13.88 3.87
C SER A 75 -4.23 13.29 4.95
N LEU A 76 -4.62 13.45 6.22
CA LEU A 76 -4.04 12.71 7.34
C LEU A 76 -4.97 11.53 7.67
N SER A 77 -4.41 10.34 7.86
CA SER A 77 -5.16 9.16 8.31
C SER A 77 -4.57 8.60 9.59
N TYR A 78 -5.42 8.16 10.51
CA TYR A 78 -5.01 7.51 11.75
C TYR A 78 -5.31 6.01 11.73
N HIS A 79 -4.32 5.18 12.03
CA HIS A 79 -4.45 3.72 12.07
C HIS A 79 -4.70 3.23 13.50
N ALA A 80 -5.91 2.76 13.78
CA ALA A 80 -6.38 2.52 15.13
C ALA A 80 -6.10 1.10 15.70
N SER A 81 -5.07 0.41 15.21
CA SER A 81 -4.73 -0.97 15.64
C SER A 81 -4.15 -1.07 17.05
N GLY A 82 -3.90 0.04 17.72
CA GLY A 82 -3.13 0.09 18.98
C GLY A 82 -1.64 0.34 18.74
N MET A 83 -0.91 0.60 19.83
CA MET A 83 0.50 1.02 19.77
C MET A 83 1.45 -0.15 19.97
N ARG A 84 2.46 -0.24 19.08
CA ARG A 84 3.63 -1.10 19.25
C ARG A 84 4.76 -0.26 19.82
N PRO A 85 5.26 -0.53 21.05
CA PRO A 85 6.29 0.29 21.67
C PRO A 85 7.53 0.53 20.80
N ASP A 86 7.93 -0.47 20.00
CA ASP A 86 9.13 -0.43 19.18
C ASP A 86 8.90 0.14 17.76
N MET A 87 7.66 0.52 17.42
CA MET A 87 7.36 1.23 16.18
C MET A 87 7.62 2.72 16.36
N HIS A 88 8.59 3.24 15.62
CA HIS A 88 8.88 4.67 15.62
C HIS A 88 7.78 5.45 14.88
N PRO A 89 7.35 6.63 15.38
CA PRO A 89 6.42 7.47 14.64
C PRO A 89 7.04 8.01 13.34
N GLY A 90 6.19 8.24 12.35
CA GLY A 90 6.54 9.06 11.19
C GLY A 90 6.53 10.55 11.54
N TRP A 91 6.87 11.38 10.56
CA TRP A 91 6.97 12.84 10.72
C TRP A 91 5.67 13.57 11.06
N VAL A 92 4.51 12.89 11.02
CA VAL A 92 3.20 13.43 11.43
C VAL A 92 2.71 12.83 12.77
N GLY A 93 3.59 12.14 13.49
CA GLY A 93 3.31 11.63 14.83
C GLY A 93 2.73 10.22 14.87
N THR A 94 2.65 9.67 16.08
CA THR A 94 2.33 8.27 16.36
C THR A 94 0.91 7.93 15.88
N GLY A 95 0.81 6.87 15.06
CA GLY A 95 -0.45 6.37 14.50
C GLY A 95 -1.00 7.16 13.30
N TRP A 96 -0.42 8.33 12.99
CA TRP A 96 -0.83 9.15 11.85
C TRP A 96 0.06 8.92 10.63
N SER A 97 -0.55 8.99 9.44
CA SER A 97 0.15 9.00 8.15
C SER A 97 -0.37 10.12 7.26
N LEU A 98 0.53 10.71 6.48
CA LEU A 98 0.18 11.71 5.46
C LEU A 98 0.00 11.02 4.11
N ASN A 99 -1.22 11.00 3.60
CA ASN A 99 -1.52 10.58 2.24
C ASN A 99 -1.32 11.78 1.33
N SER A 100 -0.24 11.81 0.55
CA SER A 100 0.07 12.92 -0.36
C SER A 100 0.84 12.47 -1.61
N GLY A 101 0.62 11.22 -2.05
CA GLY A 101 1.35 10.59 -3.14
C GLY A 101 1.21 9.07 -3.09
N GLY A 102 2.33 8.37 -3.32
CA GLY A 102 2.39 6.92 -3.22
C GLY A 102 3.83 6.43 -3.07
N VAL A 103 3.99 5.17 -2.68
CA VAL A 103 5.28 4.52 -2.52
C VAL A 103 5.20 3.07 -2.97
N ILE A 104 6.29 2.57 -3.58
CA ILE A 104 6.55 1.15 -3.75
C ILE A 104 7.57 0.76 -2.68
N SER A 105 7.22 -0.17 -1.80
CA SER A 105 8.09 -0.73 -0.78
C SER A 105 8.47 -2.17 -1.13
N ARG A 106 9.72 -2.54 -0.83
CA ARG A 106 10.25 -3.88 -1.09
C ARG A 106 10.46 -4.65 0.19
N ILE A 107 10.12 -5.94 0.18
CA ILE A 107 10.59 -6.92 1.15
C ILE A 107 11.57 -7.82 0.40
N VAL A 108 12.84 -7.80 0.82
CA VAL A 108 13.86 -8.66 0.23
C VAL A 108 13.69 -10.10 0.68
N LYS A 109 13.61 -11.03 -0.27
CA LYS A 109 13.64 -12.48 -0.06
C LYS A 109 15.04 -12.95 -0.44
N ASP A 110 15.80 -13.45 0.55
CA ASP A 110 17.22 -13.78 0.39
C ASP A 110 18.11 -12.55 0.06
N VAL A 111 18.43 -12.32 -1.22
CA VAL A 111 19.22 -11.18 -1.69
C VAL A 111 18.38 -10.30 -2.61
N PRO A 112 18.71 -9.01 -2.78
CA PRO A 112 17.96 -8.16 -3.69
C PRO A 112 17.86 -8.76 -5.12
N ASP A 113 16.66 -8.81 -5.71
CA ASP A 113 16.42 -9.13 -7.13
C ASP A 113 17.43 -8.50 -8.11
N ASP A 114 17.78 -7.24 -7.89
CA ASP A 114 18.72 -6.41 -8.66
C ASP A 114 20.19 -6.56 -8.24
N TYR A 115 20.52 -7.49 -7.34
CA TYR A 115 21.86 -7.63 -6.80
C TYR A 115 22.86 -8.09 -7.86
N HIS A 116 23.83 -7.21 -8.13
CA HIS A 116 24.94 -7.41 -9.03
C HIS A 116 26.18 -6.67 -8.54
N ASN A 117 27.25 -7.39 -8.23
CA ASN A 117 28.53 -6.77 -7.88
C ASN A 117 29.68 -7.38 -8.70
N PRO A 118 30.26 -6.61 -9.66
CA PRO A 118 31.27 -7.10 -10.60
C PRO A 118 32.64 -7.40 -9.97
N ASN A 119 32.89 -6.96 -8.74
CA ASN A 119 34.16 -7.21 -8.06
C ASN A 119 34.18 -8.56 -7.32
N TYR A 120 33.02 -9.22 -7.15
CA TYR A 120 32.98 -10.60 -6.66
C TYR A 120 33.26 -11.61 -7.78
N GLY A 121 33.66 -12.83 -7.38
CA GLY A 121 33.94 -13.92 -8.31
C GLY A 121 32.71 -14.35 -9.13
N PRO A 122 32.91 -15.08 -10.25
CA PRO A 122 31.86 -15.38 -11.24
C PRO A 122 30.59 -16.03 -10.67
N GLU A 123 30.75 -16.79 -9.59
CA GLU A 123 29.65 -17.49 -8.91
C GLU A 123 28.74 -16.54 -8.13
N SER A 124 29.23 -15.37 -7.69
CA SER A 124 28.51 -14.41 -6.84
C SER A 124 28.24 -13.06 -7.52
N THR A 125 28.83 -12.79 -8.69
CA THR A 125 28.69 -11.53 -9.42
C THR A 125 27.23 -11.18 -9.72
N ASN A 126 26.47 -12.16 -10.24
CA ASN A 126 25.05 -12.04 -10.56
C ASN A 126 24.30 -12.95 -9.61
N SER A 127 23.85 -12.46 -8.46
CA SER A 127 23.16 -13.32 -7.49
C SER A 127 21.66 -13.03 -7.41
N GLY A 128 21.22 -11.80 -7.67
CA GLY A 128 19.81 -11.43 -7.61
C GLY A 128 18.92 -12.12 -8.65
N PHE A 129 17.62 -12.27 -8.32
CA PHE A 129 16.64 -12.96 -9.15
C PHE A 129 16.58 -12.42 -10.58
N TYR A 130 16.69 -11.10 -10.78
CA TYR A 130 16.63 -10.46 -12.10
C TYR A 130 17.60 -11.09 -13.10
N TYR A 131 18.80 -11.45 -12.65
CA TYR A 131 19.84 -12.04 -13.49
C TYR A 131 19.73 -13.56 -13.62
N ASN A 132 19.15 -14.23 -12.63
CA ASN A 132 19.17 -15.69 -12.50
C ASN A 132 17.79 -16.36 -12.64
N ARG A 133 16.73 -15.60 -12.92
CA ARG A 133 15.34 -16.07 -13.08
C ARG A 133 15.16 -17.32 -13.96
N ASN A 134 16.07 -17.54 -14.90
CA ASN A 134 16.09 -18.73 -15.75
C ASN A 134 16.29 -20.04 -14.96
N VAL A 135 16.83 -20.00 -13.74
CA VAL A 135 16.92 -21.15 -12.83
C VAL A 135 15.53 -21.72 -12.53
N LEU A 136 14.47 -20.91 -12.51
CA LEU A 136 13.10 -21.41 -12.31
C LEU A 136 12.27 -21.42 -13.59
N ASN A 137 12.84 -21.07 -14.75
CA ASN A 137 12.13 -21.04 -16.02
C ASN A 137 12.10 -22.44 -16.68
N THR A 138 11.47 -23.38 -15.96
CA THR A 138 11.28 -24.78 -16.39
C THR A 138 9.96 -25.30 -15.82
N SER A 139 9.30 -26.23 -16.50
CA SER A 139 8.09 -26.89 -15.98
C SER A 139 8.35 -27.71 -14.73
N ASP A 140 9.59 -28.15 -14.53
CA ASP A 140 9.97 -29.07 -13.45
C ASP A 140 10.38 -28.35 -12.16
N TRP A 141 10.25 -27.03 -12.10
CA TRP A 141 10.78 -26.18 -11.02
C TRP A 141 10.39 -26.64 -9.60
N ASN A 142 9.19 -27.23 -9.48
CA ASN A 142 8.63 -27.72 -8.21
C ASN A 142 8.79 -29.23 -8.01
N GLN A 143 9.43 -29.97 -8.92
CA GLN A 143 9.66 -31.39 -8.78
C GLN A 143 10.81 -31.66 -7.81
N ILE A 144 10.67 -32.66 -6.94
CA ILE A 144 11.68 -33.00 -5.92
C ILE A 144 13.08 -33.15 -6.54
N SER A 145 13.20 -33.85 -7.68
CA SER A 145 14.48 -34.05 -8.37
C SER A 145 15.13 -32.74 -8.81
N TYR A 146 14.34 -31.78 -9.30
CA TYR A 146 14.85 -30.48 -9.72
C TYR A 146 15.25 -29.63 -8.51
N MET A 147 14.41 -29.59 -7.48
CA MET A 147 14.71 -28.89 -6.22
C MET A 147 16.02 -29.40 -5.60
N GLN A 148 16.23 -30.72 -5.60
CA GLN A 148 17.50 -31.33 -5.16
C GLN A 148 18.68 -30.88 -6.04
N SER A 149 18.47 -30.74 -7.35
CA SER A 149 19.51 -30.25 -8.26
C SER A 149 19.90 -28.80 -7.98
N VAL A 150 18.93 -27.95 -7.59
CA VAL A 150 19.18 -26.55 -7.18
C VAL A 150 19.90 -26.52 -5.84
N ALA A 151 19.42 -27.30 -4.86
CA ALA A 151 20.00 -27.36 -3.53
C ALA A 151 21.45 -27.87 -3.53
N ARG A 152 21.79 -28.87 -4.36
CA ARG A 152 23.12 -29.54 -4.34
C ARG A 152 24.15 -28.91 -5.26
N ASP A 153 23.72 -28.07 -6.20
CA ASP A 153 24.60 -27.38 -7.13
C ASP A 153 24.97 -26.01 -6.57
N MET A 154 26.21 -25.86 -6.11
CA MET A 154 26.72 -24.62 -5.52
C MET A 154 26.53 -23.41 -6.44
N GLN A 155 26.58 -23.58 -7.76
CA GLN A 155 26.39 -22.47 -8.71
C GLN A 155 24.94 -22.00 -8.80
N LYS A 156 23.97 -22.89 -8.55
CA LYS A 156 22.54 -22.57 -8.53
C LYS A 156 22.07 -22.14 -7.15
N MET A 157 22.60 -22.76 -6.10
CA MET A 157 22.28 -22.49 -4.71
C MET A 157 22.64 -21.06 -4.29
N LEU A 158 23.72 -20.48 -4.85
CA LEU A 158 24.10 -19.08 -4.61
C LEU A 158 23.26 -18.08 -5.40
N LYS A 159 22.34 -18.56 -6.26
CA LYS A 159 21.43 -17.70 -7.01
C LYS A 159 20.12 -17.59 -6.27
N ASP A 160 19.63 -16.36 -6.23
CA ASP A 160 18.32 -16.07 -5.75
C ASP A 160 17.26 -16.78 -6.62
N THR A 161 16.39 -17.50 -5.93
CA THR A 161 15.27 -18.28 -6.48
C THR A 161 13.94 -17.91 -5.81
N GLU A 162 13.93 -16.86 -4.98
CA GLU A 162 12.75 -16.31 -4.34
C GLU A 162 12.60 -14.85 -4.75
N PRO A 163 11.72 -14.51 -5.71
CA PRO A 163 11.59 -13.13 -6.16
C PRO A 163 11.14 -12.21 -5.01
N ASP A 164 11.67 -11.00 -5.00
CA ASP A 164 11.31 -9.99 -4.03
C ASP A 164 9.85 -9.55 -4.15
N GLU A 165 9.28 -9.17 -3.01
CA GLU A 165 7.91 -8.65 -2.93
C GLU A 165 7.94 -7.13 -2.99
N PHE A 166 7.33 -6.56 -4.04
CA PHE A 166 7.15 -5.12 -4.18
C PHE A 166 5.68 -4.75 -3.91
N SER A 167 5.39 -4.19 -2.73
CA SER A 167 4.07 -3.67 -2.37
C SER A 167 3.92 -2.22 -2.84
N PHE A 168 2.79 -1.87 -3.41
CA PHE A 168 2.45 -0.49 -3.79
C PHE A 168 1.18 -0.01 -3.09
N ASN A 169 1.14 1.29 -2.80
CA ASN A 169 -0.05 2.00 -2.39
C ASN A 169 -0.03 3.41 -3.00
N PHE A 170 -1.01 3.72 -3.83
CA PHE A 170 -1.18 5.05 -4.44
C PHE A 170 -2.63 5.24 -4.91
N GLY A 171 -3.21 6.42 -4.68
CA GLY A 171 -4.61 6.68 -5.03
C GLY A 171 -5.55 5.60 -4.48
N ASP A 172 -6.36 5.01 -5.36
CA ASP A 172 -7.26 3.89 -5.03
C ASP A 172 -6.65 2.51 -5.33
N TYR A 173 -5.35 2.44 -5.61
CA TYR A 173 -4.66 1.22 -6.00
C TYR A 173 -3.72 0.74 -4.89
N SER A 174 -3.82 -0.54 -4.58
CA SER A 174 -2.88 -1.26 -3.72
C SER A 174 -2.73 -2.70 -4.19
N GLY A 175 -1.62 -3.32 -3.83
CA GLY A 175 -1.29 -4.70 -4.18
C GLY A 175 0.20 -4.95 -4.17
N ASN A 176 0.59 -6.09 -4.70
CA ASN A 176 1.98 -6.51 -4.84
C ASN A 176 2.31 -6.80 -6.30
N PHE A 177 3.59 -6.74 -6.66
CA PHE A 177 4.09 -7.30 -7.91
C PHE A 177 5.43 -8.00 -7.71
N TYR A 178 5.72 -8.93 -8.62
CA TYR A 178 6.87 -9.82 -8.55
C TYR A 178 7.47 -10.00 -9.94
N LEU A 179 8.79 -10.21 -10.02
CA LEU A 179 9.43 -10.61 -11.26
C LEU A 179 9.23 -12.11 -11.48
N SER A 180 8.78 -12.49 -12.67
CA SER A 180 8.56 -13.90 -13.03
C SER A 180 9.78 -14.50 -13.77
N PRO A 181 9.97 -15.85 -13.72
CA PRO A 181 11.00 -16.56 -14.48
C PRO A 181 11.02 -16.23 -15.99
N ASP A 182 9.87 -15.92 -16.57
CA ASP A 182 9.71 -15.50 -17.97
C ASP A 182 10.24 -14.07 -18.25
N GLY A 183 10.66 -13.34 -17.22
CA GLY A 183 11.14 -11.95 -17.31
C GLY A 183 10.04 -10.89 -17.32
N THR A 184 8.78 -11.27 -17.08
CA THR A 184 7.65 -10.34 -16.99
C THR A 184 7.33 -9.98 -15.55
N TRP A 185 6.82 -8.76 -15.32
CA TRP A 185 6.28 -8.36 -14.02
C TRP A 185 4.84 -8.88 -13.88
N LYS A 186 4.56 -9.67 -12.84
CA LYS A 186 3.21 -10.16 -12.52
C LYS A 186 2.63 -9.35 -11.37
N VAL A 187 1.40 -8.87 -11.51
CA VAL A 187 0.75 -7.97 -10.54
C VAL A 187 -0.42 -8.66 -9.84
N GLN A 188 -0.36 -8.75 -8.52
CA GLN A 188 -1.43 -9.17 -7.64
C GLN A 188 -2.33 -7.97 -7.35
N CYS A 189 -3.35 -7.76 -8.19
CA CYS A 189 -4.35 -6.70 -8.06
C CYS A 189 -5.64 -7.11 -8.77
N ASP A 190 -6.81 -6.75 -8.24
CA ASP A 190 -8.09 -7.02 -8.90
C ASP A 190 -8.28 -6.21 -10.21
N ARG A 191 -7.43 -5.20 -10.46
CA ARG A 191 -7.43 -4.35 -11.66
C ARG A 191 -6.22 -4.67 -12.55
N PRO A 192 -6.32 -4.54 -13.89
CA PRO A 192 -5.26 -4.93 -14.81
C PRO A 192 -4.16 -3.86 -14.88
N LEU A 193 -3.33 -3.77 -13.85
CA LEU A 193 -2.18 -2.86 -13.83
C LEU A 193 -1.02 -3.44 -14.62
N GLN A 194 -0.27 -2.57 -15.30
CA GLN A 194 0.99 -2.92 -15.95
C GLN A 194 2.16 -2.29 -15.20
N VAL A 195 3.20 -3.08 -14.91
CA VAL A 195 4.43 -2.62 -14.27
C VAL A 195 5.60 -2.74 -15.26
N SER A 196 6.46 -1.72 -15.27
CA SER A 196 7.71 -1.71 -16.02
C SER A 196 8.80 -0.97 -15.25
N LEU A 197 10.07 -1.30 -15.49
CA LEU A 197 11.19 -0.51 -14.99
C LEU A 197 11.24 0.83 -15.74
N ASN A 198 11.55 1.93 -15.03
CA ASN A 198 11.83 3.21 -15.67
C ASN A 198 13.29 3.64 -15.47
N GLY A 199 13.98 3.85 -16.59
CA GLY A 199 15.39 4.23 -16.58
C GLY A 199 16.36 3.08 -16.29
N PRO A 200 17.67 3.36 -16.29
CA PRO A 200 18.72 2.39 -16.02
C PRO A 200 18.81 2.07 -14.52
N PHE A 201 19.63 1.06 -14.19
CA PHE A 201 20.05 0.84 -12.81
C PHE A 201 20.91 2.03 -12.37
N ILE A 202 20.79 2.41 -11.10
CA ILE A 202 21.48 3.58 -10.54
C ILE A 202 22.47 3.16 -9.47
N ASN A 203 23.53 3.95 -9.34
CA ASN A 203 24.47 3.81 -8.23
C ASN A 203 23.81 4.29 -6.93
N VAL A 204 24.13 3.60 -5.84
CA VAL A 204 23.81 4.05 -4.50
C VAL A 204 24.49 5.42 -4.24
N PRO A 205 23.78 6.42 -3.67
CA PRO A 205 24.28 7.80 -3.56
C PRO A 205 25.20 8.03 -2.35
N PHE A 206 25.97 7.03 -1.92
CA PHE A 206 26.83 7.11 -0.73
C PHE A 206 28.28 6.81 -1.08
N THR A 207 29.21 7.48 -0.39
CA THR A 207 30.63 7.15 -0.46
C THR A 207 30.93 6.01 0.50
N ALA A 208 31.59 4.97 0.01
CA ALA A 208 31.99 3.84 0.84
C ALA A 208 33.09 4.26 1.85
N PRO A 209 32.88 4.08 3.17
CA PRO A 209 33.92 4.37 4.16
C PRO A 209 35.13 3.44 3.98
N LEU A 210 36.34 3.94 4.21
CA LEU A 210 37.57 3.14 4.08
C LEU A 210 37.56 1.93 5.03
N GLY A 211 38.07 0.80 4.54
CA GLY A 211 38.19 -0.46 5.29
C GLY A 211 36.91 -1.29 5.34
N THR A 212 35.80 -0.79 4.78
CA THR A 212 34.55 -1.55 4.62
C THR A 212 34.59 -2.44 3.38
N ASN A 213 33.76 -3.49 3.34
CA ASN A 213 33.54 -4.31 2.16
C ASN A 213 33.12 -3.48 0.95
N MET A 214 32.27 -2.47 1.16
CA MET A 214 31.87 -1.52 0.10
C MET A 214 33.06 -0.79 -0.52
N SER A 215 34.09 -0.45 0.27
CA SER A 215 35.29 0.24 -0.24
C SER A 215 36.26 -0.70 -0.95
N ASN A 216 36.32 -1.97 -0.53
CA ASN A 216 37.22 -2.98 -1.09
C ASN A 216 36.65 -3.65 -2.34
N ASN A 217 35.34 -3.91 -2.34
CA ASN A 217 34.63 -4.71 -3.34
C ASN A 217 33.55 -3.90 -4.08
N GLY A 218 33.45 -2.58 -3.88
CA GLY A 218 32.37 -1.79 -4.48
C GLY A 218 30.98 -2.13 -3.93
N MET A 219 29.94 -1.56 -4.53
CA MET A 219 28.54 -1.75 -4.13
C MET A 219 27.70 -2.17 -5.34
N SER A 220 26.67 -2.98 -5.11
CA SER A 220 25.67 -3.27 -6.13
C SER A 220 24.92 -2.01 -6.58
N GLN A 221 24.59 -1.94 -7.87
CA GLN A 221 23.59 -0.98 -8.36
C GLN A 221 22.19 -1.43 -7.94
N THR A 222 21.21 -0.53 -8.10
CA THR A 222 19.81 -0.83 -7.81
C THR A 222 18.87 -0.41 -8.93
N PHE A 223 17.67 -1.00 -8.98
CA PHE A 223 16.56 -0.53 -9.80
C PHE A 223 16.36 0.99 -9.61
N GLY A 224 16.44 1.73 -10.72
CA GLY A 224 16.26 3.19 -10.71
C GLY A 224 14.83 3.60 -10.37
N GLY A 225 13.84 2.80 -10.76
CA GLY A 225 12.44 3.06 -10.47
C GLY A 225 11.48 2.21 -11.30
N PHE A 226 10.19 2.42 -11.07
CA PHE A 226 9.10 1.68 -11.69
C PHE A 226 8.05 2.62 -12.25
N THR A 227 7.44 2.24 -13.37
CA THR A 227 6.21 2.86 -13.87
C THR A 227 5.07 1.87 -13.73
N ILE A 228 4.00 2.31 -13.06
CA ILE A 228 2.73 1.60 -13.00
C ILE A 228 1.75 2.31 -13.94
N THR A 229 1.23 1.60 -14.93
CA THR A 229 0.21 2.10 -15.85
C THR A 229 -1.15 1.51 -15.48
N THR A 230 -2.12 2.37 -15.20
CA THR A 230 -3.51 1.98 -14.89
C THR A 230 -4.29 1.71 -16.16
N GLU A 231 -5.45 1.05 -16.04
CA GLU A 231 -6.22 0.57 -17.18
C GLU A 231 -6.84 1.67 -18.06
N ASP A 232 -6.79 2.92 -17.63
CA ASP A 232 -7.15 4.10 -18.42
C ASP A 232 -5.95 4.70 -19.18
N GLY A 233 -4.74 4.17 -18.99
CA GLY A 233 -3.48 4.64 -19.56
C GLY A 233 -2.73 5.69 -18.70
N THR A 234 -3.24 6.05 -17.52
CA THR A 234 -2.53 6.97 -16.61
C THR A 234 -1.27 6.29 -16.08
N LYS A 235 -0.15 7.02 -16.08
CA LYS A 235 1.17 6.51 -15.69
C LYS A 235 1.64 7.14 -14.39
N TYR A 236 2.02 6.29 -13.45
CA TYR A 236 2.57 6.66 -12.15
C TYR A 236 4.04 6.24 -12.10
N TYR A 237 4.94 7.20 -11.95
CA TYR A 237 6.38 7.00 -11.94
C TYR A 237 6.91 7.05 -10.52
N PHE A 238 7.57 5.98 -10.07
CA PHE A 238 8.17 5.85 -8.76
C PHE A 238 9.69 5.82 -8.89
N GLY A 239 10.40 6.55 -8.02
CA GLY A 239 11.85 6.69 -8.10
C GLY A 239 12.29 7.50 -9.32
N GLY A 240 13.26 6.99 -10.07
CA GLY A 240 13.91 7.63 -11.22
C GLY A 240 15.04 8.58 -10.83
N ASN A 241 15.19 8.91 -9.54
CA ASN A 241 16.32 9.64 -8.99
C ASN A 241 16.59 9.18 -7.56
N SER A 242 17.85 9.29 -7.13
CA SER A 242 18.26 8.82 -5.81
C SER A 242 17.66 9.62 -4.65
N ASN A 243 17.12 10.83 -4.86
CA ASN A 243 16.43 11.59 -3.81
C ASN A 243 14.97 11.16 -3.60
N ALA A 244 14.45 10.23 -4.42
CA ALA A 244 13.13 9.63 -4.26
C ALA A 244 13.21 8.14 -3.88
N ILE A 245 14.36 7.68 -3.40
CA ILE A 245 14.62 6.28 -3.03
C ILE A 245 15.18 6.21 -1.62
N GLU A 246 14.62 5.35 -0.78
CA GLU A 246 15.18 5.04 0.52
C GLU A 246 16.10 3.84 0.47
N TYR A 247 17.19 3.94 1.22
CA TYR A 247 18.15 2.87 1.38
C TYR A 247 18.27 2.49 2.84
N SER A 248 18.51 1.21 3.09
CA SER A 248 18.83 0.71 4.43
C SER A 248 20.06 -0.19 4.39
N ILE A 249 20.78 -0.24 5.50
CA ILE A 249 21.95 -1.10 5.73
C ILE A 249 21.90 -1.58 7.19
N ASP A 250 22.57 -2.68 7.52
CA ASP A 250 22.72 -3.10 8.90
C ASP A 250 23.33 -2.00 9.79
N PHE A 251 22.74 -1.78 10.96
CA PHE A 251 23.18 -0.72 11.85
C PHE A 251 24.52 -1.05 12.51
N PHE A 252 24.75 -2.30 12.93
CA PHE A 252 25.97 -2.70 13.65
C PHE A 252 27.00 -3.40 12.76
N ALA A 253 26.58 -3.93 11.61
CA ALA A 253 27.46 -4.59 10.64
C ALA A 253 27.76 -3.73 9.40
N GLN A 254 27.79 -2.40 9.53
CA GLN A 254 28.02 -1.46 8.42
C GLN A 254 29.34 -1.68 7.65
N ALA A 255 30.34 -2.32 8.27
CA ALA A 255 31.60 -2.63 7.62
C ALA A 255 31.52 -3.84 6.69
N GLU A 256 30.57 -4.74 6.94
CA GLU A 256 30.41 -6.01 6.24
C GLU A 256 29.24 -5.98 5.25
N ASP A 257 28.21 -5.18 5.55
CA ASP A 257 26.97 -5.08 4.78
C ASP A 257 27.05 -4.05 3.64
N GLU A 258 26.05 -4.08 2.76
CA GLU A 258 25.86 -3.14 1.64
C GLU A 258 24.48 -2.45 1.71
N TRP A 259 24.41 -1.23 1.18
CA TRP A 259 23.15 -0.48 1.06
C TRP A 259 22.15 -1.17 0.14
N LYS A 260 20.91 -1.30 0.60
CA LYS A 260 19.79 -1.90 -0.15
C LYS A 260 18.67 -0.90 -0.33
N ALA A 261 18.23 -0.69 -1.58
CA ALA A 261 17.05 0.12 -1.85
C ALA A 261 15.79 -0.61 -1.37
N GLY A 262 14.98 0.08 -0.56
CA GLY A 262 13.79 -0.48 0.08
C GLY A 262 12.48 0.21 -0.28
N SER A 263 12.52 1.47 -0.73
CA SER A 263 11.33 2.26 -1.04
C SER A 263 11.57 3.19 -2.24
N TRP A 264 10.65 3.22 -3.22
CA TRP A 264 10.64 4.16 -4.35
C TRP A 264 9.38 5.02 -4.27
N TYR A 265 9.55 6.33 -4.08
CA TYR A 265 8.44 7.27 -3.92
C TYR A 265 7.92 7.75 -5.28
N LEU A 266 6.61 8.00 -5.36
CA LEU A 266 5.94 8.56 -6.54
C LEU A 266 6.54 9.95 -6.85
N THR A 267 7.18 10.10 -8.01
CA THR A 267 7.80 11.35 -8.48
C THR A 267 6.98 12.06 -9.55
N LYS A 268 6.10 11.35 -10.26
CA LYS A 268 5.33 11.92 -11.36
C LYS A 268 4.06 11.12 -11.67
N ILE A 269 2.97 11.82 -11.99
CA ILE A 269 1.75 11.25 -12.58
C ILE A 269 1.55 11.89 -13.95
N VAL A 270 1.32 11.09 -14.99
CA VAL A 270 1.04 11.57 -16.35
C VAL A 270 -0.26 10.96 -16.86
N SER A 271 -1.24 11.80 -17.22
CA SER A 271 -2.49 11.34 -17.82
C SER A 271 -2.31 10.93 -19.28
N PRO A 272 -3.25 10.15 -19.87
CA PRO A 272 -3.25 9.86 -21.31
C PRO A 272 -3.31 11.10 -22.21
N LYS A 273 -3.71 12.26 -21.65
CA LYS A 273 -3.74 13.55 -22.34
C LYS A 273 -2.43 14.34 -22.23
N GLY A 274 -1.43 13.81 -21.53
CA GLY A 274 -0.14 14.45 -21.31
C GLY A 274 -0.14 15.47 -20.16
N GLU A 275 -1.19 15.53 -19.35
CA GLU A 275 -1.19 16.34 -18.13
C GLU A 275 -0.26 15.72 -17.09
N GLU A 276 0.49 16.57 -16.38
CA GLU A 276 1.51 16.11 -15.44
C GLU A 276 1.35 16.78 -14.07
N ILE A 277 1.51 15.98 -13.01
CA ILE A 277 1.75 16.42 -11.64
C ILE A 277 3.08 15.81 -11.16
N SER A 278 3.97 16.64 -10.62
CA SER A 278 5.31 16.21 -10.18
C SER A 278 5.49 16.33 -8.67
N PHE A 279 6.27 15.42 -8.10
CA PHE A 279 6.54 15.28 -6.68
C PHE A 279 8.05 15.33 -6.46
N ASN A 280 8.50 16.27 -5.64
CA ASN A 280 9.91 16.49 -5.38
C ASN A 280 10.26 16.08 -3.96
N TYR A 281 11.28 15.26 -3.84
CA TYR A 281 11.78 14.75 -2.56
C TYR A 281 13.21 15.22 -2.32
N GLU A 282 13.62 15.19 -1.07
CA GLU A 282 15.00 15.41 -0.67
C GLU A 282 15.43 14.41 0.40
N ARG A 283 16.68 13.94 0.29
CA ARG A 283 17.33 13.10 1.29
C ARG A 283 17.75 13.95 2.49
N ASP A 284 17.60 13.39 3.67
CA ASP A 284 17.92 14.06 4.94
C ASP A 284 18.83 13.17 5.80
N ASP A 285 19.08 13.60 7.03
CA ASP A 285 19.83 12.87 8.05
C ASP A 285 19.38 11.41 8.21
N TYR A 286 20.31 10.56 8.64
CA TYR A 286 20.03 9.15 8.86
C TYR A 286 19.05 8.94 10.01
N LEU A 287 18.25 7.87 9.88
CA LEU A 287 17.42 7.33 10.96
C LEU A 287 17.96 5.97 11.35
N ASN A 288 17.63 5.51 12.55
CA ASN A 288 17.81 4.12 12.90
C ASN A 288 16.48 3.49 13.34
N GLN A 289 16.34 2.21 13.02
CA GLN A 289 15.25 1.38 13.51
C GLN A 289 15.85 0.14 14.16
N MET A 290 15.67 0.05 15.48
CA MET A 290 16.25 -1.00 16.30
C MET A 290 15.17 -1.99 16.71
N TYR A 291 15.55 -3.24 16.92
CA TYR A 291 14.65 -4.30 17.36
C TYR A 291 15.41 -5.38 18.15
N ILE A 292 14.64 -6.16 18.92
CA ILE A 292 15.17 -7.31 19.65
C ILE A 292 14.95 -8.56 18.79
N SER A 293 16.03 -9.26 18.48
CA SER A 293 16.02 -10.54 17.78
C SER A 293 17.01 -11.48 18.44
N ILE A 294 16.49 -12.60 18.94
CA ILE A 294 17.26 -13.65 19.60
C ILE A 294 16.92 -14.94 18.88
N VAL A 295 17.96 -15.66 18.54
CA VAL A 295 17.88 -17.03 18.08
C VAL A 295 18.80 -17.85 18.97
N ASN A 296 18.34 -19.03 19.37
CA ASN A 296 19.18 -19.97 20.08
C ASN A 296 19.03 -21.39 19.53
N ASP A 297 20.15 -22.03 19.25
CA ASP A 297 20.25 -23.48 19.07
C ASP A 297 20.27 -24.15 20.44
N LEU A 298 19.17 -24.81 20.79
CA LEU A 298 18.97 -25.46 22.08
C LEU A 298 19.38 -26.94 22.06
N GLY A 299 19.84 -27.44 20.92
CA GLY A 299 20.39 -28.77 20.78
C GLY A 299 20.30 -29.27 19.35
N THR A 300 21.45 -29.60 18.79
CA THR A 300 21.58 -30.29 17.50
C THR A 300 21.93 -31.76 17.73
N ARG A 301 21.35 -32.67 16.93
CA ARG A 301 21.61 -34.11 17.00
C ARG A 301 21.70 -34.71 15.60
N THR A 302 22.61 -35.66 15.42
CA THR A 302 22.74 -36.42 14.18
C THR A 302 22.67 -37.91 14.51
N LYS A 303 21.63 -38.61 14.05
CA LYS A 303 21.41 -40.03 14.36
C LYS A 303 21.59 -40.88 13.12
N ASN A 304 22.42 -41.93 13.22
CA ASN A 304 22.50 -42.99 12.22
C ASN A 304 21.42 -44.06 12.52
N SER A 305 20.70 -44.54 11.50
CA SER A 305 19.75 -45.66 11.57
C SER A 305 20.44 -47.03 11.44
N GLY A 306 21.71 -47.11 11.85
CA GLY A 306 22.50 -48.34 11.85
C GLY A 306 21.81 -49.45 12.62
N GLY A 307 21.56 -50.57 11.94
CA GLY A 307 21.14 -51.82 12.57
C GLY A 307 22.18 -52.33 13.59
N ILE A 308 21.83 -53.45 14.23
CA ILE A 308 22.43 -54.03 15.46
C ILE A 308 23.97 -54.23 15.43
N PHE A 309 24.65 -54.07 14.29
CA PHE A 309 26.08 -54.35 14.12
C PHE A 309 26.98 -53.15 13.75
N ASN A 310 26.54 -51.89 13.86
CA ASN A 310 27.43 -50.74 13.62
C ASN A 310 27.59 -49.85 14.87
N PRO A 311 28.55 -50.14 15.77
CA PRO A 311 28.74 -49.40 17.01
C PRO A 311 29.86 -48.35 16.84
N GLN A 312 29.58 -47.18 16.26
CA GLN A 312 30.15 -45.88 16.66
C GLN A 312 29.49 -44.71 15.89
N PRO A 313 29.15 -43.59 16.56
CA PRO A 313 28.53 -42.43 15.92
C PRO A 313 29.62 -41.47 15.42
N ALA A 314 29.58 -41.03 14.17
CA ALA A 314 30.59 -40.08 13.69
C ALA A 314 30.02 -38.71 13.31
N CYS A 315 29.13 -38.16 14.15
CA CYS A 315 29.00 -36.71 14.41
C CYS A 315 27.85 -36.37 15.38
N ASN A 316 28.00 -36.73 16.66
CA ASN A 316 27.22 -36.05 17.70
C ASN A 316 27.92 -34.72 18.02
N SER A 317 27.48 -33.63 17.40
CA SER A 317 27.88 -32.28 17.77
C SER A 317 26.78 -31.62 18.59
N TRP A 318 27.14 -31.10 19.76
CA TRP A 318 26.29 -30.22 20.53
C TRP A 318 26.82 -28.80 20.34
N SER A 319 26.07 -27.95 19.66
CA SER A 319 26.33 -26.51 19.59
C SER A 319 25.30 -25.79 20.45
N TYR A 320 25.78 -24.85 21.27
CA TYR A 320 24.96 -23.90 22.01
C TYR A 320 25.41 -22.49 21.61
N SER A 321 24.49 -21.66 21.11
CA SER A 321 24.77 -20.27 20.74
C SER A 321 24.26 -19.35 21.85
N GLN A 322 25.06 -18.39 22.31
CA GLN A 322 24.66 -17.54 23.44
C GLN A 322 23.67 -16.44 23.02
N VAL A 323 22.73 -16.11 23.91
CA VAL A 323 21.62 -15.12 23.75
C VAL A 323 22.11 -13.65 23.60
N TYR A 324 23.41 -13.41 23.72
CA TYR A 324 24.01 -12.08 23.90
C TYR A 324 23.85 -11.10 22.71
N HIS A 325 23.47 -11.54 21.51
CA HIS A 325 23.31 -10.69 20.33
C HIS A 325 21.89 -10.10 20.12
N SER A 326 21.15 -9.86 21.20
CA SER A 326 19.71 -9.56 21.13
C SER A 326 19.36 -8.24 20.42
N TYR A 327 20.17 -7.19 20.57
CA TYR A 327 19.90 -5.90 19.92
C TYR A 327 20.39 -5.90 18.47
N ASN A 328 19.48 -5.63 17.55
CA ASN A 328 19.75 -5.52 16.12
C ASN A 328 19.10 -4.24 15.60
N GLY A 329 19.42 -3.83 14.38
CA GLY A 329 18.82 -2.66 13.79
C GLY A 329 19.31 -2.38 12.39
N LYS A 330 18.63 -1.45 11.72
CA LYS A 330 19.04 -0.92 10.42
C LYS A 330 19.27 0.58 10.51
N LEU A 331 20.31 1.05 9.82
CA LEU A 331 20.50 2.45 9.49
C LEU A 331 19.73 2.73 8.20
N ILE A 332 18.91 3.78 8.20
CA ILE A 332 18.04 4.15 7.10
C ILE A 332 18.48 5.52 6.60
N ALA A 333 18.60 5.67 5.29
CA ALA A 333 18.75 6.95 4.62
C ALA A 333 17.38 7.38 4.06
N PRO A 334 16.58 8.16 4.82
CA PRO A 334 15.22 8.51 4.44
C PRO A 334 15.19 9.57 3.33
N VAL A 335 14.03 9.70 2.69
CA VAL A 335 13.69 10.85 1.84
C VAL A 335 12.36 11.45 2.27
N TYR A 336 12.21 12.75 2.13
CA TYR A 336 10.99 13.47 2.54
C TYR A 336 10.42 14.26 1.37
N LEU A 337 9.09 14.23 1.24
CA LEU A 337 8.39 15.05 0.25
C LEU A 337 8.59 16.53 0.60
N LYS A 338 9.09 17.30 -0.36
CA LYS A 338 9.35 18.73 -0.23
C LYS A 338 8.23 19.56 -0.84
N GLN A 339 7.80 19.18 -2.04
CA GLN A 339 6.72 19.86 -2.74
C GLN A 339 6.05 19.00 -3.80
N ILE A 340 4.77 19.29 -4.07
CA ILE A 340 4.02 18.78 -5.21
C ILE A 340 3.69 19.95 -6.12
N ASN A 341 4.02 19.85 -7.41
CA ASN A 341 3.73 20.89 -8.39
C ASN A 341 2.62 20.42 -9.34
N GLY A 342 1.53 21.18 -9.38
CA GLY A 342 0.60 21.20 -10.49
C GLY A 342 0.85 22.40 -11.40
N VAL A 343 0.02 22.56 -12.44
CA VAL A 343 0.16 23.66 -13.42
C VAL A 343 -0.09 25.04 -12.81
N HIS A 344 -1.06 25.15 -11.90
CA HIS A 344 -1.38 26.44 -11.25
C HIS A 344 -0.89 26.50 -9.81
N SER A 345 -0.92 25.41 -9.05
CA SER A 345 -0.59 25.43 -7.62
C SER A 345 0.64 24.60 -7.28
N THR A 346 1.29 25.00 -6.19
CA THR A 346 2.36 24.23 -5.56
C THR A 346 1.99 23.99 -4.10
N VAL A 347 2.13 22.76 -3.65
CA VAL A 347 1.98 22.41 -2.23
C VAL A 347 3.37 22.14 -1.65
N LYS A 348 3.76 22.86 -0.60
CA LYS A 348 5.06 22.74 0.09
C LYS A 348 4.91 22.12 1.47
N PHE A 349 5.89 21.29 1.84
CA PHE A 349 5.94 20.56 3.11
C PHE A 349 7.15 21.03 3.90
N ASN A 350 6.91 21.88 4.90
CA ASN A 350 7.95 22.44 5.75
C ASN A 350 8.15 21.54 6.97
N ARG A 351 9.40 21.16 7.25
CA ARG A 351 9.75 20.25 8.35
C ARG A 351 10.91 20.77 9.18
N SER A 352 11.05 20.25 10.39
CA SER A 352 12.16 20.51 11.31
C SER A 352 12.59 19.23 12.05
N THR A 353 13.70 19.29 12.77
CA THR A 353 14.18 18.19 13.60
C THR A 353 13.27 17.99 14.83
N SER A 354 12.92 16.73 15.10
CA SER A 354 12.16 16.29 16.26
C SER A 354 13.08 16.12 17.48
N THR A 355 12.59 16.47 18.66
CA THR A 355 13.26 16.29 19.95
C THR A 355 12.59 15.19 20.78
N GLU A 356 11.82 14.33 20.12
CA GLU A 356 11.12 13.20 20.74
C GLU A 356 12.07 12.19 21.41
N LEU A 357 11.46 11.25 22.14
CA LEU A 357 12.13 10.11 22.76
C LEU A 357 13.05 9.38 21.77
N ARG A 358 14.30 9.14 22.17
CA ARG A 358 15.29 8.36 21.40
C ARG A 358 15.45 6.96 22.00
N TYR A 359 16.12 6.05 21.27
CA TYR A 359 16.60 4.80 21.87
C TYR A 359 17.57 5.11 23.03
N ASP A 360 17.48 4.32 24.09
CA ASP A 360 18.35 4.44 25.25
C ASP A 360 19.82 4.22 24.87
N GLN A 361 20.73 5.03 25.41
CA GLN A 361 22.14 4.98 25.06
C GLN A 361 22.79 3.64 25.42
N THR A 362 22.29 2.96 26.46
CA THR A 362 22.79 1.66 26.92
C THR A 362 22.75 0.57 25.84
N VAL A 363 21.84 0.69 24.87
CA VAL A 363 21.74 -0.21 23.71
C VAL A 363 23.02 -0.15 22.87
N TYR A 364 23.55 1.05 22.67
CA TYR A 364 24.78 1.27 21.89
C TYR A 364 26.03 1.01 22.73
N ASP A 365 26.04 1.39 24.02
CA ASP A 365 27.16 1.15 24.94
C ASP A 365 27.53 -0.35 24.98
N TYR A 366 26.51 -1.20 25.04
CA TYR A 366 26.69 -2.65 25.01
C TYR A 366 27.38 -3.12 23.73
N LYS A 367 26.89 -2.70 22.56
CA LYS A 367 27.46 -3.11 21.26
C LYS A 367 28.86 -2.54 21.03
N TYR A 368 29.10 -1.33 21.49
CA TYR A 368 30.42 -0.71 21.47
C TYR A 368 31.41 -1.49 22.34
N SER A 369 31.01 -1.92 23.54
CA SER A 369 31.87 -2.71 24.43
C SER A 369 32.28 -4.05 23.81
N LEU A 370 31.36 -4.75 23.13
CA LEU A 370 31.66 -5.99 22.42
C LEU A 370 32.63 -5.74 21.27
N TRP A 371 32.35 -4.74 20.42
CA TRP A 371 33.23 -4.38 19.31
C TRP A 371 34.65 -4.05 19.80
N SER A 372 34.77 -3.28 20.89
CA SER A 372 36.06 -2.94 21.48
C SER A 372 36.79 -4.15 22.08
N GLN A 373 36.08 -5.04 22.78
CA GLN A 373 36.65 -6.24 23.41
C GLN A 373 37.31 -7.18 22.39
N TYR A 374 36.73 -7.31 21.20
CA TYR A 374 37.28 -8.13 20.11
C TYR A 374 38.29 -7.36 19.23
N GLY A 375 38.92 -6.32 19.78
CA GLY A 375 40.01 -5.59 19.14
C GLY A 375 39.59 -4.42 18.25
N GLY A 376 38.30 -4.01 18.28
CA GLY A 376 37.82 -2.85 17.54
C GLY A 376 37.68 -3.04 16.03
N GLY A 377 37.71 -4.26 15.52
CA GLY A 377 37.64 -4.54 14.08
C GLY A 377 38.72 -3.85 13.24
N SER A 378 38.63 -3.96 11.91
CA SER A 378 39.50 -3.24 10.97
C SER A 378 39.02 -1.81 10.66
N THR A 379 37.88 -1.40 11.22
CA THR A 379 37.18 -0.13 10.96
C THR A 379 36.61 0.44 12.25
N VAL A 380 36.29 1.74 12.27
CA VAL A 380 35.59 2.37 13.41
C VAL A 380 34.22 1.73 13.67
N PHE A 381 33.69 1.82 14.90
CA PHE A 381 32.46 1.12 15.32
C PHE A 381 31.25 1.29 14.38
N LEU A 382 30.95 2.52 13.95
CA LEU A 382 29.86 2.84 13.01
C LEU A 382 30.42 3.67 11.84
N PRO A 383 31.05 3.02 10.84
CA PRO A 383 31.84 3.69 9.81
C PRO A 383 31.04 4.66 8.93
N ILE A 384 29.74 4.45 8.71
CA ILE A 384 28.91 5.38 7.93
C ILE A 384 28.64 6.68 8.70
N LEU A 385 28.55 6.60 10.02
CA LEU A 385 28.32 7.78 10.87
C LEU A 385 29.64 8.51 11.21
N SER A 386 30.80 7.97 10.82
CA SER A 386 32.11 8.60 11.02
C SER A 386 32.48 9.51 9.85
N ASP A 387 32.93 10.75 10.10
CA ASP A 387 33.30 11.74 9.07
C ASP A 387 34.75 12.23 9.16
N ASN A 388 35.61 11.50 9.86
CA ASN A 388 37.00 11.87 10.15
C ASN A 388 37.20 13.20 10.93
N GLY A 389 36.14 13.80 11.50
CA GLY A 389 36.18 14.92 12.44
C GLY A 389 36.02 14.51 13.92
N PRO A 390 36.05 15.43 14.91
CA PRO A 390 35.89 15.11 16.34
C PRO A 390 34.52 14.49 16.69
N SER A 391 33.50 14.70 15.85
CA SER A 391 32.19 14.03 15.89
C SER A 391 32.20 12.57 15.41
N SER A 392 33.36 12.04 14.99
CA SER A 392 33.48 10.68 14.42
C SER A 392 33.53 9.55 15.43
N TYR A 393 33.69 9.88 16.72
CA TYR A 393 33.86 8.87 17.75
C TYR A 393 32.57 8.65 18.54
N TYR A 394 32.39 7.41 18.98
CA TYR A 394 31.33 7.07 19.92
C TYR A 394 31.55 7.80 21.27
N PRO A 395 30.52 8.41 21.89
CA PRO A 395 29.10 8.42 21.49
C PRO A 395 28.68 9.59 20.59
N ALA A 396 29.56 10.57 20.31
CA ALA A 396 29.21 11.80 19.60
C ALA A 396 28.63 11.57 18.18
N LEU A 397 29.06 10.50 17.50
CA LEU A 397 28.54 10.11 16.17
C LEU A 397 27.02 9.83 16.16
N LEU A 398 26.40 9.54 17.32
CA LEU A 398 24.97 9.28 17.41
C LEU A 398 24.13 10.56 17.17
N ASN A 399 24.74 11.75 17.26
CA ASN A 399 24.10 13.02 16.94
C ASN A 399 23.77 13.16 15.45
N LYS A 400 24.23 12.26 14.58
CA LYS A 400 23.83 12.22 13.16
C LYS A 400 22.49 11.51 12.94
N LEU A 401 21.96 10.86 13.96
CA LEU A 401 20.62 10.28 13.93
C LEU A 401 19.61 11.37 14.28
N GLN A 402 18.84 11.82 13.29
CA GLN A 402 17.91 12.94 13.42
C GLN A 402 16.54 12.63 12.82
N TRP A 403 15.57 12.37 13.69
CA TRP A 403 14.16 12.27 13.31
C TRP A 403 13.58 13.64 12.97
N LYS A 404 12.59 13.68 12.08
CA LYS A 404 11.96 14.91 11.59
C LYS A 404 10.48 14.95 11.94
N LYS A 405 9.92 16.16 12.06
CA LYS A 405 8.49 16.44 12.18
C LYS A 405 8.04 17.41 11.10
N LEU A 406 6.84 17.22 10.58
CA LEU A 406 6.21 18.12 9.60
C LEU A 406 5.57 19.29 10.34
N ASP A 407 6.03 20.50 10.11
CA ASP A 407 5.54 21.71 10.79
C ASP A 407 4.34 22.33 10.08
N GLN A 408 4.41 22.40 8.74
CA GLN A 408 3.41 23.12 7.96
C GLN A 408 3.26 22.55 6.55
N ILE A 409 2.01 22.45 6.09
CA ILE A 409 1.66 22.22 4.68
C ILE A 409 1.15 23.55 4.11
N ARG A 410 1.80 24.09 3.09
CA ARG A 410 1.44 25.36 2.45
C ARG A 410 0.93 25.12 1.05
N VAL A 411 -0.22 25.69 0.70
CA VAL A 411 -0.74 25.71 -0.66
C VAL A 411 -0.53 27.10 -1.23
N GLU A 412 0.25 27.20 -2.30
CA GLU A 412 0.65 28.46 -2.93
C GLU A 412 0.26 28.48 -4.41
N LYS A 413 -0.04 29.69 -4.92
CA LYS A 413 -0.13 29.96 -6.36
C LYS A 413 1.24 29.77 -7.01
N SER A 414 1.27 29.64 -8.33
CA SER A 414 2.53 29.51 -9.09
C SER A 414 3.50 30.68 -8.89
N ASP A 415 3.00 31.86 -8.49
CA ASP A 415 3.81 33.05 -8.18
C ASP A 415 4.29 33.11 -6.71
N GLY A 416 3.97 32.11 -5.89
CA GLY A 416 4.32 32.03 -4.47
C GLY A 416 3.28 32.63 -3.52
N THR A 417 2.18 33.20 -4.02
CA THR A 417 1.12 33.76 -3.18
C THR A 417 0.45 32.66 -2.35
N LEU A 418 0.34 32.86 -1.03
CA LEU A 418 -0.33 31.92 -0.14
C LEU A 418 -1.84 31.83 -0.43
N ILE A 419 -2.34 30.61 -0.56
CA ILE A 419 -3.77 30.31 -0.67
C ILE A 419 -4.32 29.86 0.68
N LYS A 420 -3.63 28.91 1.33
CA LYS A 420 -3.92 28.43 2.68
C LYS A 420 -2.73 27.66 3.25
N ALA A 421 -2.69 27.50 4.57
CA ALA A 421 -1.70 26.67 5.24
C ALA A 421 -2.34 25.79 6.32
N PHE A 422 -1.70 24.67 6.64
CA PHE A 422 -2.05 23.80 7.74
C PHE A 422 -0.86 23.69 8.68
N ASN A 423 -1.01 24.15 9.92
CA ASN A 423 0.02 24.06 10.96
C ASN A 423 -0.23 22.83 11.83
N LEU A 424 0.82 22.06 12.11
CA LEU A 424 0.76 20.85 12.92
C LEU A 424 1.52 21.05 14.23
N ASP A 425 0.85 20.77 15.35
CA ASP A 425 1.42 20.90 16.69
C ASP A 425 1.56 19.53 17.36
N TYR A 426 2.65 19.32 18.11
CA TYR A 426 3.01 18.01 18.65
C TYR A 426 3.46 18.03 20.11
N SER A 427 3.39 16.87 20.78
CA SER A 427 4.19 16.59 21.98
C SER A 427 5.64 16.29 21.58
N ASN A 428 6.46 17.34 21.48
CA ASN A 428 7.85 17.23 20.99
C ASN A 428 8.86 17.38 22.14
N ASN A 429 9.09 16.31 22.92
CA ASN A 429 10.04 16.31 24.04
C ASN A 429 10.70 14.93 24.24
N VAL A 430 11.86 14.90 24.90
CA VAL A 430 12.73 13.71 25.01
C VAL A 430 12.13 12.55 25.81
N SER A 431 10.99 12.75 26.49
CA SER A 431 10.35 11.71 27.32
C SER A 431 9.17 11.03 26.63
N GLN A 432 8.74 11.54 25.48
CA GLN A 432 7.52 11.10 24.79
C GLN A 432 7.78 10.90 23.30
N ARG A 433 7.05 9.95 22.70
CA ARG A 433 7.03 9.79 21.24
C ARG A 433 6.30 10.98 20.60
N LEU A 434 6.69 11.37 19.39
CA LEU A 434 6.02 12.43 18.66
C LEU A 434 4.52 12.09 18.51
N THR A 435 3.64 12.94 19.02
CA THR A 435 2.18 12.74 18.98
C THR A 435 1.52 14.03 18.49
N LEU A 436 0.67 13.94 17.47
CA LEU A 436 -0.03 15.08 16.88
C LEU A 436 -1.15 15.55 17.82
N LEU A 437 -1.07 16.79 18.32
CA LEU A 437 -2.02 17.34 19.29
C LEU A 437 -3.11 18.19 18.62
N SER A 438 -2.71 18.99 17.62
CA SER A 438 -3.64 19.82 16.86
C SER A 438 -3.21 20.07 15.43
N LEU A 439 -4.19 20.41 14.61
CA LEU A 439 -4.02 20.85 13.23
C LEU A 439 -4.85 22.13 13.01
N THR A 440 -4.18 23.20 12.60
CA THR A 440 -4.82 24.52 12.41
C THR A 440 -4.77 24.94 10.95
N GLU A 441 -5.93 25.16 10.32
CA GLU A 441 -6.03 25.73 8.97
C GLU A 441 -5.98 27.26 9.04
N GLN A 442 -5.10 27.87 8.25
CA GLN A 442 -4.99 29.31 8.04
C GLN A 442 -5.41 29.68 6.61
N GLY A 443 -6.20 30.75 6.50
CA GLY A 443 -6.58 31.34 5.22
C GLY A 443 -5.43 32.11 4.56
N SER A 444 -5.71 32.68 3.39
CA SER A 444 -4.75 33.51 2.64
C SER A 444 -4.29 34.76 3.39
N ASP A 445 -5.08 35.22 4.37
CA ASP A 445 -4.81 36.36 5.25
C ASP A 445 -4.08 35.99 6.55
N LEU A 446 -3.67 34.71 6.68
CA LEU A 446 -3.04 34.12 7.87
C LEU A 446 -3.97 34.00 9.10
N ASN A 447 -5.26 34.35 8.97
CA ASN A 447 -6.22 34.13 10.04
C ASN A 447 -6.52 32.63 10.17
N ALA A 448 -6.49 32.14 11.40
CA ALA A 448 -6.69 30.74 11.73
C ALA A 448 -8.18 30.42 11.95
N LYS A 449 -8.62 29.24 11.49
CA LYS A 449 -9.81 28.59 12.02
C LYS A 449 -9.53 28.04 13.42
N ALA A 450 -10.60 27.70 14.15
CA ALA A 450 -10.46 26.81 15.29
C ALA A 450 -9.76 25.50 14.85
N PRO A 451 -8.87 24.95 15.68
CA PRO A 451 -8.09 23.78 15.30
C PRO A 451 -8.93 22.50 15.33
N TYR A 452 -8.49 21.49 14.59
CA TYR A 452 -8.74 20.11 15.01
C TYR A 452 -7.91 19.85 16.26
N SER A 453 -8.49 19.19 17.26
CA SER A 453 -7.78 18.76 18.47
C SER A 453 -7.93 17.27 18.70
N PHE A 454 -6.81 16.62 19.01
CA PHE A 454 -6.70 15.17 19.15
C PHE A 454 -6.40 14.83 20.61
N ALA A 455 -7.23 13.98 21.20
CA ALA A 455 -7.02 13.47 22.55
C ALA A 455 -6.75 11.96 22.52
N TYR A 456 -5.86 11.56 23.42
CA TYR A 456 -5.31 10.21 23.47
C TYR A 456 -5.51 9.59 24.84
N ASP A 457 -5.53 8.27 24.91
CA ASP A 457 -5.49 7.55 26.17
C ASP A 457 -4.13 7.74 26.86
N GLN A 458 -4.17 8.32 28.06
CA GLN A 458 -3.02 8.55 28.92
C GLN A 458 -3.14 7.78 30.24
N SER A 459 -4.05 6.79 30.31
CA SER A 459 -4.29 6.01 31.53
C SER A 459 -3.06 5.17 31.90
N VAL A 460 -2.28 4.76 30.90
CA VAL A 460 -1.03 4.04 31.04
C VAL A 460 0.02 4.67 30.13
N SER A 461 1.23 4.88 30.65
CA SER A 461 2.35 5.38 29.86
C SER A 461 2.97 4.27 29.02
N LEU A 462 3.28 4.57 27.75
CA LEU A 462 4.08 3.68 26.93
C LEU A 462 5.50 3.56 27.50
N PRO A 463 6.13 2.38 27.46
CA PRO A 463 7.49 2.22 27.93
C PRO A 463 8.48 2.85 26.94
N GLY A 464 9.76 2.94 27.33
CA GLY A 464 10.84 3.24 26.40
C GLY A 464 10.94 2.21 25.27
N TYR A 465 11.61 2.59 24.17
CA TYR A 465 11.93 1.65 23.10
C TYR A 465 12.77 0.47 23.63
N LEU A 466 12.54 -0.71 23.06
CA LEU A 466 13.24 -1.96 23.38
C LEU A 466 13.11 -2.41 24.84
N SER A 467 12.02 -2.01 25.50
CA SER A 467 11.70 -2.43 26.88
C SER A 467 11.41 -3.93 27.00
N ASN A 468 11.16 -4.63 25.89
CA ASN A 468 10.80 -6.05 25.85
C ASN A 468 9.51 -6.38 26.65
N MET A 469 8.60 -5.39 26.73
CA MET A 469 7.28 -5.49 27.34
C MET A 469 6.18 -5.56 26.28
N VAL A 470 6.34 -6.45 25.31
CA VAL A 470 5.43 -6.57 24.18
C VAL A 470 4.80 -7.95 24.13
N ASP A 471 3.58 -8.04 23.62
CA ASP A 471 2.89 -9.31 23.39
C ASP A 471 3.41 -10.03 22.13
N HIS A 472 2.77 -11.14 21.75
CA HIS A 472 3.12 -11.93 20.58
C HIS A 472 3.11 -11.16 19.25
N TRP A 473 2.37 -10.06 19.15
CA TRP A 473 2.23 -9.27 17.94
C TRP A 473 2.95 -7.92 18.02
N GLY A 474 3.70 -7.70 19.11
CA GLY A 474 4.49 -6.49 19.33
C GLY A 474 3.74 -5.35 20.02
N PHE A 475 2.51 -5.57 20.49
CA PHE A 475 1.75 -4.54 21.21
C PHE A 475 2.11 -4.51 22.69
N TYR A 476 1.91 -3.37 23.34
CA TYR A 476 2.29 -3.20 24.74
C TYR A 476 1.46 -4.11 25.68
N ASN A 477 2.13 -4.88 26.53
CA ASN A 477 1.46 -5.76 27.51
C ASN A 477 1.93 -5.56 28.97
N GLY A 478 2.83 -4.61 29.22
CA GLY A 478 3.35 -4.31 30.56
C GLY A 478 4.20 -5.42 31.21
N THR A 479 4.43 -6.56 30.53
CA THR A 479 5.09 -7.74 31.09
C THR A 479 6.48 -7.89 30.49
N TYR A 480 7.53 -7.69 31.30
CA TYR A 480 8.91 -7.86 30.83
C TYR A 480 9.21 -9.33 30.50
N ALA A 481 9.51 -9.63 29.24
CA ALA A 481 9.85 -10.97 28.80
C ALA A 481 11.28 -11.37 29.20
N ASN A 482 11.45 -11.85 30.42
CA ASN A 482 12.78 -12.19 30.96
C ASN A 482 13.42 -13.37 30.20
N ILE A 483 14.58 -13.11 29.60
CA ILE A 483 15.39 -14.06 28.81
C ILE A 483 16.76 -14.37 29.45
N THR A 484 16.98 -13.90 30.69
CA THR A 484 18.29 -14.03 31.36
C THR A 484 18.63 -15.45 31.79
N ASN A 485 17.63 -16.29 32.09
CA ASN A 485 17.83 -17.69 32.46
C ASN A 485 17.99 -18.59 31.24
N GLN A 486 19.21 -18.65 30.73
CA GLN A 486 19.62 -19.35 29.51
C GLN A 486 19.26 -20.84 29.43
N ASN A 487 18.99 -21.51 30.55
CA ASN A 487 18.72 -22.95 30.55
C ASN A 487 17.28 -23.32 30.20
N ASN A 488 16.30 -22.46 30.50
CA ASN A 488 14.86 -22.80 30.43
C ASN A 488 13.93 -21.64 30.01
N TYR A 489 14.46 -20.48 29.63
CA TYR A 489 13.65 -19.29 29.31
C TYR A 489 12.61 -19.54 28.20
N TYR A 490 12.88 -20.45 27.26
CA TYR A 490 11.94 -20.84 26.19
C TYR A 490 10.64 -21.45 26.72
N ASN A 491 10.63 -22.04 27.93
CA ASN A 491 9.42 -22.57 28.58
C ASN A 491 8.49 -21.47 29.10
N THR A 492 9.05 -20.33 29.50
CA THR A 492 8.30 -19.19 30.06
C THR A 492 8.06 -18.06 29.05
N TYR A 493 8.85 -18.02 27.97
CA TYR A 493 8.81 -16.90 27.02
C TYR A 493 7.42 -16.69 26.43
N TYR A 494 6.71 -17.77 26.08
CA TYR A 494 5.36 -17.69 25.54
C TYR A 494 4.40 -16.93 26.48
N SER A 495 4.37 -17.28 27.78
CA SER A 495 3.42 -16.67 28.72
C SER A 495 3.72 -15.18 28.99
N TYR A 496 4.99 -14.77 28.95
CA TYR A 496 5.36 -13.35 29.05
C TYR A 496 4.87 -12.51 27.86
N ARG A 497 4.62 -13.16 26.71
CA ARG A 497 4.16 -12.51 25.48
C ARG A 497 2.62 -12.56 25.34
N ASN A 498 1.89 -13.04 26.34
CA ASN A 498 0.44 -12.97 26.34
C ASN A 498 -0.04 -11.50 26.31
N PRO A 499 -1.13 -11.18 25.58
CA PRO A 499 -1.69 -9.84 25.56
C PRO A 499 -2.33 -9.49 26.92
N VAL A 500 -2.23 -8.22 27.32
CA VAL A 500 -2.83 -7.71 28.57
C VAL A 500 -3.66 -6.47 28.25
N ALA A 501 -4.99 -6.60 28.33
CA ALA A 501 -5.96 -5.60 27.86
C ALA A 501 -5.70 -4.18 28.36
N ALA A 502 -5.37 -4.01 29.65
CA ALA A 502 -5.17 -2.69 30.26
C ALA A 502 -4.05 -1.87 29.59
N PHE A 503 -3.04 -2.51 29.00
CA PHE A 503 -1.89 -1.85 28.39
C PHE A 503 -2.09 -1.55 26.90
N LEU A 504 -3.01 -2.26 26.22
CA LEU A 504 -3.24 -2.11 24.77
C LEU A 504 -3.80 -0.74 24.39
N TYR A 505 -4.46 -0.05 25.32
CA TYR A 505 -5.04 1.27 25.11
C TYR A 505 -4.02 2.42 25.12
N ALA A 506 -2.82 2.19 25.66
CA ALA A 506 -1.84 3.25 25.91
C ALA A 506 -1.53 4.07 24.63
N GLY A 507 -1.70 5.38 24.70
CA GLY A 507 -1.39 6.32 23.62
C GLY A 507 -2.34 6.28 22.42
N THR A 508 -3.51 5.65 22.53
CA THR A 508 -4.46 5.52 21.41
C THR A 508 -5.41 6.72 21.32
N LEU A 509 -5.70 7.19 20.10
CA LEU A 509 -6.60 8.33 19.85
C LEU A 509 -8.03 7.99 20.28
N ASN A 510 -8.56 8.65 21.31
CA ASN A 510 -9.90 8.38 21.83
C ASN A 510 -10.93 9.46 21.45
N ARG A 511 -10.49 10.65 21.01
CA ARG A 511 -11.39 11.75 20.66
C ARG A 511 -10.80 12.73 19.65
N ILE A 512 -11.64 13.18 18.73
CA ILE A 512 -11.40 14.29 17.83
C ILE A 512 -12.41 15.39 18.14
N THR A 513 -11.92 16.62 18.34
CA THR A 513 -12.75 17.82 18.33
C THR A 513 -12.51 18.55 17.02
N TYR A 514 -13.58 18.81 16.27
CA TYR A 514 -13.51 19.44 14.95
C TYR A 514 -13.46 20.96 15.08
N PRO A 515 -12.98 21.69 14.04
CA PRO A 515 -13.05 23.15 13.98
C PRO A 515 -14.46 23.74 14.19
N THR A 516 -15.50 22.93 13.94
CA THR A 516 -16.90 23.31 14.15
C THR A 516 -17.37 23.22 15.60
N GLY A 517 -16.54 22.67 16.50
CA GLY A 517 -16.89 22.37 17.88
C GLY A 517 -17.53 20.99 18.10
N GLY A 518 -17.98 20.31 17.03
CA GLY A 518 -18.46 18.93 17.10
C GLY A 518 -17.38 17.98 17.62
N VAL A 519 -17.80 16.83 18.15
CA VAL A 519 -16.91 15.84 18.76
C VAL A 519 -17.22 14.45 18.21
N THR A 520 -16.18 13.68 17.91
CA THR A 520 -16.26 12.23 17.72
C THR A 520 -15.38 11.53 18.74
N GLU A 521 -15.95 10.57 19.45
CA GLU A 521 -15.29 9.73 20.44
C GLU A 521 -15.22 8.28 19.96
N PHE A 522 -14.08 7.66 20.20
CA PHE A 522 -13.77 6.28 19.86
C PHE A 522 -13.56 5.48 21.14
N THR A 523 -14.33 4.41 21.30
CA THR A 523 -14.09 3.40 22.33
C THR A 523 -13.61 2.13 21.65
N TYR A 524 -12.46 1.63 22.08
CA TYR A 524 -11.85 0.41 21.54
C TYR A 524 -12.01 -0.77 22.50
N GLU A 525 -11.74 -1.97 22.00
CA GLU A 525 -11.51 -3.17 22.80
C GLU A 525 -10.41 -4.04 22.17
N PRO A 526 -9.76 -4.93 22.95
CA PRO A 526 -8.76 -5.85 22.41
C PRO A 526 -9.34 -6.76 21.32
N HIS A 527 -8.49 -7.20 20.39
CA HIS A 527 -8.87 -8.30 19.51
C HIS A 527 -9.14 -9.58 20.31
N SER A 528 -10.03 -10.40 19.77
CA SER A 528 -10.32 -11.74 20.30
C SER A 528 -10.64 -12.69 19.16
N TYR A 529 -10.38 -13.98 19.35
CA TYR A 529 -10.61 -15.01 18.34
C TYR A 529 -11.22 -16.26 18.97
N GLY A 530 -12.15 -16.88 18.24
CA GLY A 530 -12.77 -18.16 18.59
C GLY A 530 -12.19 -19.33 17.81
N LYS A 531 -11.43 -19.04 16.74
CA LYS A 531 -10.74 -20.04 15.92
C LYS A 531 -9.29 -19.62 15.67
N GLN A 532 -8.43 -20.58 15.38
CA GLN A 532 -7.04 -20.33 14.98
C GLN A 532 -6.63 -21.24 13.83
N LEU A 533 -5.74 -20.78 12.97
CA LEU A 533 -5.13 -21.63 11.95
C LEU A 533 -4.34 -22.78 12.57
N ARG A 534 -4.21 -23.88 11.82
CA ARG A 534 -3.33 -25.00 12.15
C ARG A 534 -1.95 -24.77 11.52
N GLU A 535 -0.90 -25.45 11.99
CA GLU A 535 0.41 -25.44 11.31
C GLU A 535 0.28 -25.88 9.84
N ALA A 536 -0.54 -26.91 9.56
CA ALA A 536 -0.95 -27.27 8.21
C ALA A 536 -2.05 -26.30 7.70
N ARG A 537 -1.62 -25.22 7.04
CA ARG A 537 -2.47 -24.08 6.63
C ARG A 537 -3.58 -24.41 5.61
N ALA A 538 -3.44 -25.50 4.86
CA ALA A 538 -4.50 -25.96 3.95
C ALA A 538 -5.61 -26.75 4.64
N LEU A 539 -5.59 -26.86 5.97
CA LEU A 539 -6.69 -27.44 6.75
C LEU A 539 -7.56 -26.32 7.32
N SER A 540 -8.84 -26.64 7.53
CA SER A 540 -9.75 -25.72 8.20
C SER A 540 -9.24 -25.31 9.59
N PRO A 541 -9.48 -24.06 10.00
CA PRO A 541 -9.04 -23.56 11.30
C PRO A 541 -9.66 -24.37 12.44
N GLU A 542 -8.90 -24.52 13.52
CA GLU A 542 -9.34 -25.17 14.75
C GLU A 542 -10.28 -24.24 15.53
N THR A 543 -11.39 -24.77 16.03
CA THR A 543 -12.32 -24.04 16.90
C THR A 543 -11.96 -24.25 18.36
N LEU A 544 -11.92 -23.16 19.12
CA LEU A 544 -11.54 -23.15 20.53
C LEU A 544 -12.76 -23.32 21.44
N SER A 545 -12.54 -23.78 22.68
CA SER A 545 -13.60 -23.93 23.69
C SER A 545 -14.11 -22.60 24.24
N SER A 546 -13.31 -21.53 24.14
CA SER A 546 -13.63 -20.17 24.57
C SER A 546 -12.87 -19.15 23.72
N SER A 547 -13.39 -17.93 23.62
CA SER A 547 -12.69 -16.84 22.94
C SER A 547 -11.40 -16.48 23.67
N MET A 548 -10.29 -16.39 22.94
CA MET A 548 -9.00 -15.95 23.45
C MET A 548 -8.73 -14.49 23.06
N LEU A 549 -7.95 -13.78 23.87
CA LEU A 549 -7.47 -12.44 23.55
C LEU A 549 -6.29 -12.50 22.56
N ALA A 550 -6.25 -11.53 21.66
CA ALA A 550 -5.09 -11.24 20.82
C ALA A 550 -4.63 -9.79 21.06
N GLY A 551 -3.42 -9.48 20.59
CA GLY A 551 -2.86 -8.14 20.66
C GLY A 551 -3.62 -7.12 19.82
N GLY A 552 -3.32 -5.84 20.05
CA GLY A 552 -3.91 -4.72 19.33
C GLY A 552 -5.38 -4.46 19.68
N LEU A 553 -5.99 -3.52 18.97
CA LEU A 553 -7.33 -3.02 19.23
C LEU A 553 -8.23 -3.01 17.99
N ARG A 554 -9.52 -3.22 18.24
CA ARG A 554 -10.61 -3.00 17.29
C ARG A 554 -11.62 -2.01 17.85
N ILE A 555 -12.42 -1.40 16.97
CA ILE A 555 -13.44 -0.44 17.39
C ILE A 555 -14.60 -1.15 18.11
N LYS A 556 -14.98 -0.67 19.29
CA LYS A 556 -16.15 -1.14 20.02
C LYS A 556 -17.35 -0.22 19.82
N LYS A 557 -17.10 1.09 19.83
CA LYS A 557 -18.14 2.11 19.76
C LYS A 557 -17.60 3.41 19.19
N ILE A 558 -18.38 4.06 18.33
CA ILE A 558 -18.15 5.42 17.85
C ILE A 558 -19.35 6.27 18.26
N VAL A 559 -19.09 7.45 18.84
CA VAL A 559 -20.11 8.41 19.21
C VAL A 559 -19.76 9.77 18.62
N SER A 560 -20.67 10.37 17.84
CA SER A 560 -20.53 11.73 17.31
C SER A 560 -21.65 12.61 17.83
N TYR A 561 -21.32 13.80 18.32
CA TYR A 561 -22.28 14.73 18.90
C TYR A 561 -21.79 16.18 18.91
N ASP A 562 -22.75 17.09 18.99
CA ASP A 562 -22.53 18.48 19.38
C ASP A 562 -22.43 18.59 20.91
N PRO A 563 -21.34 19.10 21.49
CA PRO A 563 -21.26 19.36 22.93
C PRO A 563 -22.38 20.27 23.46
N GLN A 564 -22.97 21.13 22.62
CA GLN A 564 -24.12 21.98 22.99
C GLN A 564 -25.46 21.24 22.92
N SER A 565 -25.52 20.09 22.25
CA SER A 565 -26.72 19.24 22.12
C SER A 565 -26.37 17.74 22.28
N PRO A 566 -25.81 17.31 23.43
CA PRO A 566 -25.24 15.96 23.59
C PRO A 566 -26.26 14.83 23.51
N LEU A 567 -27.56 15.13 23.68
CA LEU A 567 -28.65 14.15 23.54
C LEU A 567 -28.94 13.78 22.08
N ALA A 568 -28.58 14.63 21.12
CA ALA A 568 -28.75 14.36 19.68
C ALA A 568 -27.57 13.56 19.09
N ARG A 569 -26.93 12.72 19.91
CA ARG A 569 -25.74 11.95 19.52
C ARG A 569 -26.08 10.83 18.54
N LYS A 570 -25.18 10.60 17.59
CA LYS A 570 -25.15 9.40 16.75
C LYS A 570 -24.19 8.41 17.37
N GLU A 571 -24.68 7.22 17.68
CA GLU A 571 -23.87 6.15 18.29
C GLU A 571 -23.98 4.88 17.46
N LYS A 572 -22.81 4.26 17.24
CA LYS A 572 -22.66 2.97 16.58
C LYS A 572 -21.86 2.04 17.48
N ARG A 573 -22.38 0.85 17.73
CA ARG A 573 -21.72 -0.22 18.51
C ARG A 573 -21.38 -1.39 17.60
N TYR A 574 -20.20 -1.96 17.80
CA TYR A 574 -19.67 -3.04 16.97
C TYR A 574 -19.55 -4.34 17.77
N PHE A 575 -19.97 -5.45 17.17
CA PHE A 575 -19.87 -6.78 17.78
C PHE A 575 -19.18 -7.76 16.83
N TYR A 576 -18.31 -8.60 17.40
CA TYR A 576 -17.41 -9.51 16.69
C TYR A 576 -17.60 -10.95 17.17
N VAL A 577 -18.84 -11.42 17.15
CA VAL A 577 -19.23 -12.75 17.64
C VAL A 577 -19.85 -13.58 16.54
N SER A 578 -19.67 -14.90 16.61
CA SER A 578 -20.34 -15.85 15.74
C SER A 578 -21.82 -15.93 16.07
N ASP A 579 -22.65 -16.03 15.02
CA ASP A 579 -24.09 -16.26 15.11
C ASP A 579 -24.82 -15.22 15.97
N PHE A 580 -24.50 -13.94 15.77
CA PHE A 580 -25.18 -12.85 16.45
C PHE A 580 -26.70 -12.92 16.21
N THR A 581 -27.47 -12.92 17.30
CA THR A 581 -28.94 -12.92 17.29
C THR A 581 -29.53 -11.75 18.09
N SER A 582 -28.83 -11.29 19.13
CA SER A 582 -29.21 -10.13 19.96
C SER A 582 -28.02 -9.66 20.77
N ALA A 583 -28.05 -8.41 21.24
CA ALA A 583 -26.98 -7.84 22.06
C ALA A 583 -26.78 -8.58 23.40
N ASP A 584 -27.84 -9.16 23.97
CA ASP A 584 -27.79 -9.84 25.27
C ASP A 584 -27.02 -11.16 25.23
N LYS A 585 -26.93 -11.80 24.06
CA LYS A 585 -26.24 -13.10 23.88
C LYS A 585 -24.75 -12.98 23.54
N VAL A 586 -24.24 -11.76 23.36
CA VAL A 586 -22.84 -11.50 22.96
C VAL A 586 -21.86 -12.11 23.97
N ASN A 587 -22.15 -12.06 25.26
CA ASN A 587 -21.26 -12.57 26.31
C ASN A 587 -21.17 -14.10 26.35
N THR A 588 -22.09 -14.81 25.68
CA THR A 588 -22.11 -16.28 25.60
C THR A 588 -21.65 -16.83 24.26
N SER A 589 -21.53 -15.97 23.23
CA SER A 589 -21.07 -16.36 21.90
C SER A 589 -19.54 -16.35 21.79
N LEU A 590 -18.99 -17.27 21.00
CA LEU A 590 -17.58 -17.22 20.61
C LEU A 590 -17.32 -16.02 19.70
N SER A 591 -16.09 -15.51 19.74
CA SER A 591 -15.62 -14.51 18.78
C SER A 591 -15.66 -15.08 17.36
N SER A 592 -16.12 -14.27 16.41
CA SER A 592 -16.05 -14.59 14.97
C SER A 592 -14.64 -14.42 14.40
N GLY A 593 -13.69 -13.95 15.20
CA GLY A 593 -12.30 -13.75 14.83
C GLY A 593 -11.58 -15.07 14.62
N ILE A 594 -10.75 -15.13 13.57
CA ILE A 594 -9.82 -16.22 13.30
C ILE A 594 -8.39 -15.69 13.43
N LEU A 595 -7.56 -16.35 14.23
CA LEU A 595 -6.14 -16.03 14.33
C LEU A 595 -5.37 -16.60 13.12
N GLY A 596 -4.61 -15.74 12.42
CA GLY A 596 -3.91 -16.05 11.16
C GLY A 596 -2.66 -16.94 11.27
N GLY A 597 -2.37 -17.47 12.46
CA GLY A 597 -1.29 -18.44 12.65
C GLY A 597 -1.08 -18.77 14.13
N GLN A 598 -0.57 -19.97 14.40
CA GLN A 598 -0.23 -20.38 15.76
C GLN A 598 1.09 -19.72 16.18
N ILE A 599 1.10 -19.12 17.38
CA ILE A 599 2.33 -18.55 17.93
C ILE A 599 3.18 -19.68 18.49
N LYS A 600 4.43 -19.78 18.02
CA LYS A 600 5.41 -20.76 18.51
C LYS A 600 6.79 -20.13 18.49
N TYR A 601 7.43 -20.11 19.65
CA TYR A 601 8.80 -19.60 19.80
C TYR A 601 9.84 -20.71 19.81
N TYR A 602 9.40 -21.96 19.95
CA TYR A 602 10.26 -23.09 20.23
C TYR A 602 9.85 -24.35 19.45
N PHE A 603 10.84 -25.02 18.85
CA PHE A 603 10.68 -26.18 17.97
C PHE A 603 11.58 -27.31 18.49
N PHE A 604 11.03 -28.49 18.79
CA PHE A 604 11.79 -29.61 19.39
C PHE A 604 12.43 -30.54 18.35
N ASP A 605 11.87 -30.63 17.15
CA ASP A 605 11.98 -31.81 16.27
C ASP A 605 12.20 -31.46 14.79
N TYR A 606 12.70 -30.25 14.50
CA TYR A 606 13.01 -29.88 13.13
C TYR A 606 14.11 -30.80 12.56
N SER A 607 13.78 -31.60 11.55
CA SER A 607 14.58 -32.72 11.07
C SER A 607 14.71 -32.78 9.55
N ARG A 608 15.88 -33.22 9.11
CA ARG A 608 16.30 -33.35 7.70
C ARG A 608 16.97 -34.69 7.47
N ARG A 609 16.92 -35.20 6.24
CA ARG A 609 17.65 -36.40 5.84
C ARG A 609 18.95 -36.01 5.13
N ALA A 610 20.05 -36.69 5.43
CA ALA A 610 21.27 -36.50 4.67
C ALA A 610 21.12 -37.12 3.27
N PHE A 611 21.48 -36.39 2.23
CA PHE A 611 21.29 -36.86 0.84
C PHE A 611 22.43 -37.75 0.35
N ASN A 612 23.57 -37.73 1.03
CA ASN A 612 24.73 -38.55 0.74
C ASN A 612 25.01 -39.63 1.79
N ASP A 613 24.11 -39.77 2.77
CA ASP A 613 24.03 -40.92 3.68
C ASP A 613 22.58 -41.10 4.14
N ASN A 614 21.84 -41.99 3.47
CA ASN A 614 20.43 -42.27 3.79
C ASN A 614 20.21 -42.82 5.20
N GLY A 615 21.28 -43.28 5.88
CA GLY A 615 21.24 -43.71 7.26
C GLY A 615 21.17 -42.56 8.26
N VAL A 616 21.48 -41.34 7.84
CA VAL A 616 21.65 -40.19 8.75
C VAL A 616 20.44 -39.26 8.73
N THR A 617 19.88 -39.02 9.91
CA THR A 617 18.90 -37.96 10.17
C THR A 617 19.53 -36.88 11.04
N TYR A 618 19.45 -35.64 10.57
CA TYR A 618 19.80 -34.44 11.33
C TYR A 618 18.55 -33.91 12.00
N SER A 619 18.64 -33.50 13.27
CA SER A 619 17.54 -32.90 14.01
C SER A 619 18.04 -31.74 14.88
N LYS A 620 17.25 -30.68 14.95
CA LYS A 620 17.60 -29.45 15.66
C LYS A 620 16.44 -28.93 16.50
N SER A 621 16.75 -28.56 17.73
CA SER A 621 15.83 -27.84 18.61
C SER A 621 16.17 -26.35 18.64
N LEU A 622 15.17 -25.50 18.45
CA LEU A 622 15.36 -24.09 18.11
C LEU A 622 14.47 -23.20 18.94
N PHE A 623 15.03 -22.11 19.48
CA PHE A 623 14.25 -20.98 19.98
C PHE A 623 14.47 -19.75 19.10
N SER A 624 13.41 -18.99 18.88
CA SER A 624 13.47 -17.62 18.35
C SER A 624 12.59 -16.69 19.18
N SER A 625 13.08 -15.50 19.51
CA SER A 625 12.27 -14.43 20.11
C SER A 625 11.45 -13.67 19.07
N GLN A 626 11.76 -13.87 17.79
CA GLN A 626 11.03 -13.23 16.70
C GLN A 626 9.66 -13.90 16.57
N SER A 627 8.63 -13.13 16.92
CA SER A 627 7.23 -13.49 16.75
C SER A 627 6.65 -12.92 15.45
N VAL A 628 7.45 -12.80 14.40
CA VAL A 628 7.04 -12.09 13.19
C VAL A 628 7.05 -13.07 12.04
N LEU A 629 5.83 -13.33 11.54
CA LEU A 629 5.49 -13.99 10.28
C LEU A 629 5.64 -15.52 10.30
N PRO A 630 4.54 -16.26 10.54
CA PRO A 630 3.28 -16.00 9.85
C PRO A 630 2.04 -15.85 10.78
N GLY A 631 2.21 -15.62 12.08
CA GLY A 631 1.10 -15.35 13.03
C GLY A 631 0.35 -14.02 12.80
N CYS A 632 0.84 -13.20 11.87
CA CYS A 632 0.31 -11.87 11.54
C CYS A 632 -0.31 -11.78 10.14
N ILE A 633 -0.37 -12.89 9.38
CA ILE A 633 -0.85 -12.90 8.00
C ILE A 633 -2.23 -13.57 7.97
N ASN A 634 -3.27 -12.86 8.40
CA ASN A 634 -4.66 -13.26 8.15
C ASN A 634 -5.13 -12.71 6.80
N ALA A 635 -5.52 -11.43 6.73
CA ALA A 635 -5.87 -10.78 5.46
C ALA A 635 -5.07 -9.51 5.31
N MET A 636 -4.07 -9.55 4.43
CA MET A 636 -3.28 -8.39 4.09
C MET A 636 -2.66 -7.78 5.38
N GLY A 637 -1.79 -8.54 6.07
CA GLY A 637 -1.04 -8.04 7.23
C GLY A 637 -1.76 -7.88 8.59
N CYS A 638 -3.08 -8.10 8.71
CA CYS A 638 -3.75 -8.16 10.03
C CYS A 638 -3.65 -9.57 10.67
N HIS A 639 -3.46 -9.69 11.99
CA HIS A 639 -3.35 -11.00 12.67
C HIS A 639 -4.69 -11.66 13.00
N VAL A 640 -5.77 -10.89 13.14
CA VAL A 640 -7.14 -11.41 13.37
C VAL A 640 -8.11 -10.80 12.37
N GLY A 641 -8.79 -11.67 11.62
CA GLY A 641 -9.86 -11.32 10.70
C GLY A 641 -11.20 -11.88 11.18
N TYR A 642 -12.25 -11.07 11.12
CA TYR A 642 -13.58 -11.40 11.64
C TYR A 642 -14.51 -11.89 10.53
N SER A 643 -14.92 -13.16 10.61
CA SER A 643 -15.87 -13.73 9.63
C SER A 643 -17.28 -13.13 9.77
N GLU A 644 -17.62 -12.55 10.92
CA GLU A 644 -18.92 -11.91 11.19
C GLU A 644 -18.75 -10.62 12.01
N VAL A 645 -19.37 -9.52 11.58
CA VAL A 645 -19.36 -8.24 12.29
C VAL A 645 -20.74 -7.62 12.27
N VAL A 646 -21.18 -7.07 13.40
CA VAL A 646 -22.46 -6.38 13.52
C VAL A 646 -22.24 -4.91 13.88
N GLU A 647 -22.85 -4.00 13.12
CA GLU A 647 -22.96 -2.58 13.45
C GLU A 647 -24.39 -2.29 13.94
N LEU A 648 -24.53 -1.93 15.21
CA LEU A 648 -25.81 -1.60 15.86
C LEU A 648 -25.92 -0.10 16.10
N SER A 649 -27.02 0.50 15.65
CA SER A 649 -27.35 1.91 15.89
C SER A 649 -27.90 2.14 17.31
N ASN A 650 -27.95 3.40 17.73
CA ASN A 650 -28.65 3.82 18.95
C ASN A 650 -30.17 3.59 18.90
N GLU A 651 -30.76 3.54 17.70
CA GLU A 651 -32.19 3.29 17.48
C GLU A 651 -32.56 1.79 17.55
N GLY A 652 -31.56 0.90 17.62
CA GLY A 652 -31.76 -0.56 17.72
C GLY A 652 -31.75 -1.30 16.38
N SER A 653 -31.72 -0.60 15.25
CA SER A 653 -31.47 -1.20 13.93
C SER A 653 -30.01 -1.66 13.81
N TYR A 654 -29.76 -2.72 13.05
CA TYR A 654 -28.39 -3.23 12.89
C TYR A 654 -28.12 -3.83 11.52
N ASN A 655 -26.85 -3.77 11.14
CA ASN A 655 -26.30 -4.40 9.95
C ASN A 655 -25.38 -5.54 10.38
N LYS A 656 -25.57 -6.72 9.81
CA LYS A 656 -24.72 -7.89 9.98
C LYS A 656 -23.95 -8.16 8.69
N TYR A 657 -22.63 -8.16 8.78
CA TYR A 657 -21.70 -8.41 7.68
C TYR A 657 -21.02 -9.76 7.89
N THR A 658 -20.92 -10.55 6.82
CA THR A 658 -20.17 -11.80 6.80
C THR A 658 -19.10 -11.71 5.71
N PHE A 659 -17.88 -12.11 6.04
CA PHE A 659 -16.70 -11.99 5.18
C PHE A 659 -16.08 -13.35 4.89
N SER A 660 -15.41 -13.46 3.74
CA SER A 660 -14.54 -14.59 3.46
C SER A 660 -13.32 -14.58 4.39
N ASN A 661 -12.91 -15.75 4.86
CA ASN A 661 -11.82 -15.94 5.82
C ASN A 661 -11.25 -17.36 5.69
N PHE A 662 -10.34 -17.79 6.57
CA PHE A 662 -9.75 -19.14 6.52
C PHE A 662 -10.75 -20.30 6.65
N ASP A 663 -11.93 -20.07 7.19
CA ASP A 663 -12.98 -21.09 7.23
C ASP A 663 -13.77 -21.20 5.91
N SER A 664 -13.67 -20.23 5.00
CA SER A 664 -14.21 -20.30 3.64
C SER A 664 -13.13 -20.53 2.57
N ASN A 665 -11.93 -19.97 2.75
CA ASN A 665 -10.83 -19.93 1.79
C ASN A 665 -9.50 -20.21 2.50
N GLN A 666 -9.01 -21.44 2.42
CA GLN A 666 -7.75 -21.89 3.03
C GLN A 666 -6.55 -21.55 2.13
N ASP A 667 -5.35 -21.46 2.72
CA ASP A 667 -4.11 -21.36 1.93
C ASP A 667 -3.82 -22.70 1.24
N ASP A 668 -3.12 -22.67 0.10
CA ASP A 668 -2.68 -23.91 -0.54
C ASP A 668 -1.39 -24.43 0.11
N GLN A 669 -1.21 -25.75 0.12
CA GLN A 669 0.07 -26.33 0.53
C GLN A 669 1.19 -25.88 -0.42
N ALA A 670 2.42 -25.80 0.10
CA ALA A 670 3.59 -25.73 -0.77
C ALA A 670 3.62 -26.96 -1.70
N ASP A 671 3.97 -26.76 -2.97
CA ASP A 671 3.91 -27.79 -4.02
C ASP A 671 4.75 -29.02 -3.64
N ASN A 672 5.96 -28.81 -3.12
CA ASN A 672 6.84 -29.87 -2.60
C ASN A 672 7.80 -29.33 -1.53
N VAL A 673 8.29 -30.24 -0.67
CA VAL A 673 9.32 -29.97 0.34
C VAL A 673 10.37 -31.09 0.41
N LEU A 674 11.61 -30.75 0.74
CA LEU A 674 12.71 -31.73 0.88
C LEU A 674 12.93 -32.20 2.33
N GLN A 675 12.64 -31.36 3.32
CA GLN A 675 12.81 -31.66 4.74
C GLN A 675 11.72 -32.61 5.30
N LEU A 676 12.03 -33.33 6.38
CA LEU A 676 11.14 -34.34 6.96
C LEU A 676 10.04 -33.75 7.86
N SER A 677 10.33 -32.62 8.49
CA SER A 677 9.41 -31.90 9.38
C SER A 677 9.45 -30.40 9.08
N ARG A 678 8.34 -29.70 9.27
CA ARG A 678 8.21 -28.29 8.94
C ARG A 678 8.33 -27.37 10.15
N THR A 679 8.81 -26.15 9.91
CA THR A 679 8.62 -25.04 10.86
C THR A 679 7.49 -24.12 10.38
N ILE A 680 6.98 -23.25 11.27
CA ILE A 680 6.01 -22.22 10.86
C ILE A 680 6.64 -21.14 9.95
N TYR A 681 7.97 -21.09 9.82
CA TYR A 681 8.66 -20.09 9.00
C TYR A 681 8.84 -20.54 7.55
N GLU A 682 8.43 -21.76 7.21
CA GLU A 682 8.48 -22.24 5.83
C GLU A 682 7.47 -21.50 4.95
N PRO A 683 7.86 -21.14 3.71
CA PRO A 683 6.96 -20.47 2.80
C PRO A 683 5.81 -21.40 2.39
N TYR A 684 4.68 -20.80 2.04
CA TYR A 684 3.46 -21.47 1.61
C TYR A 684 2.78 -20.68 0.50
N SER A 685 1.88 -21.33 -0.23
CA SER A 685 1.13 -20.71 -1.32
C SER A 685 -0.09 -19.97 -0.76
N SER A 686 0.11 -18.71 -0.37
CA SER A 686 -0.92 -17.87 0.29
C SER A 686 -2.08 -17.53 -0.64
N THR A 687 -3.32 -17.65 -0.16
CA THR A 687 -4.55 -17.22 -0.88
C THR A 687 -5.15 -15.94 -0.30
N GLU A 688 -4.32 -15.05 0.24
CA GLU A 688 -4.77 -13.87 1.00
C GLU A 688 -5.73 -12.93 0.28
N GLN A 689 -5.60 -12.79 -1.04
CA GLN A 689 -6.52 -12.01 -1.88
C GLN A 689 -7.96 -12.54 -1.84
N GLU A 690 -8.17 -13.79 -1.41
CA GLU A 690 -9.49 -14.40 -1.27
C GLU A 690 -10.20 -14.03 0.07
N ARG A 691 -9.52 -13.37 1.01
CA ARG A 691 -10.01 -13.09 2.37
C ARG A 691 -10.45 -11.64 2.56
N GLY A 692 -11.29 -11.39 3.56
CA GLY A 692 -11.85 -10.07 3.85
C GLY A 692 -12.87 -9.57 2.82
N LYS A 693 -13.27 -10.41 1.85
CA LYS A 693 -14.29 -10.05 0.86
C LYS A 693 -15.69 -10.20 1.46
N LEU A 694 -16.57 -9.25 1.22
CA LEU A 694 -17.95 -9.30 1.71
C LEU A 694 -18.73 -10.40 0.99
N ILE A 695 -19.14 -11.46 1.69
CA ILE A 695 -19.95 -12.55 1.12
C ILE A 695 -21.43 -12.40 1.44
N LYS A 696 -21.76 -11.69 2.53
CA LYS A 696 -23.15 -11.45 2.95
C LYS A 696 -23.30 -10.16 3.74
N GLU A 697 -24.35 -9.40 3.45
CA GLU A 697 -24.81 -8.24 4.22
C GLU A 697 -26.30 -8.42 4.53
N GLN A 698 -26.68 -8.23 5.79
CA GLN A 698 -28.07 -8.31 6.24
C GLN A 698 -28.41 -7.06 7.06
N ASN A 699 -29.45 -6.35 6.67
CA ASN A 699 -29.93 -5.17 7.37
C ASN A 699 -31.22 -5.51 8.14
N TYR A 700 -31.30 -5.11 9.41
CA TYR A 700 -32.43 -5.35 10.30
C TYR A 700 -32.94 -4.01 10.87
N ASN A 701 -34.25 -3.89 10.97
CA ASN A 701 -34.88 -2.74 11.63
C ASN A 701 -34.84 -2.86 13.16
N ALA A 702 -35.31 -1.84 13.87
CA ALA A 702 -35.32 -1.80 15.33
C ALA A 702 -36.18 -2.89 16.00
N SER A 703 -37.14 -3.50 15.27
CA SER A 703 -37.93 -4.63 15.76
C SER A 703 -37.29 -5.99 15.48
N GLY A 704 -36.04 -6.02 14.99
CA GLY A 704 -35.30 -7.24 14.68
C GLY A 704 -35.79 -7.96 13.41
N LYS A 705 -36.59 -7.31 12.56
CA LYS A 705 -37.01 -7.86 11.28
C LYS A 705 -35.99 -7.52 10.21
N LYS A 706 -35.64 -8.52 9.40
CA LYS A 706 -34.74 -8.36 8.26
C LYS A 706 -35.46 -7.51 7.21
N VAL A 707 -34.84 -6.42 6.78
CA VAL A 707 -35.36 -5.51 5.73
C VAL A 707 -34.60 -5.67 4.42
N ARG A 708 -33.35 -6.15 4.46
CA ARG A 708 -32.54 -6.38 3.26
C ARG A 708 -31.50 -7.48 3.49
N GLU A 709 -31.19 -8.24 2.45
CA GLU A 709 -30.10 -9.23 2.42
C GLU A 709 -29.40 -9.22 1.06
N ARG A 710 -28.10 -8.95 1.04
CA ARG A 710 -27.24 -9.05 -0.15
C ARG A 710 -26.26 -10.20 0.04
N ASN A 711 -26.23 -11.14 -0.89
CA ASN A 711 -25.27 -12.24 -0.94
C ASN A 711 -24.37 -12.07 -2.17
N ILE A 712 -23.07 -12.32 -2.04
CA ILE A 712 -22.08 -12.15 -3.12
C ILE A 712 -21.28 -13.45 -3.26
N GLY A 713 -21.25 -13.99 -4.48
CA GLY A 713 -20.32 -15.07 -4.86
C GLY A 713 -19.12 -14.49 -5.61
N TYR A 714 -17.99 -15.20 -5.58
CA TYR A 714 -16.74 -14.76 -6.20
C TYR A 714 -16.13 -15.84 -7.11
N ILE A 715 -15.40 -15.41 -8.13
CA ILE A 715 -14.65 -16.27 -9.06
C ILE A 715 -13.15 -16.01 -8.95
N LYS A 716 -12.36 -17.09 -9.04
CA LYS A 716 -10.88 -17.07 -9.05
C LYS A 716 -10.39 -17.07 -10.50
N LEU A 717 -10.11 -15.90 -11.05
CA LEU A 717 -9.83 -15.76 -12.49
C LEU A 717 -8.44 -16.33 -12.83
N ASN A 718 -8.36 -17.45 -13.55
CA ASN A 718 -7.07 -18.06 -13.98
C ASN A 718 -6.11 -18.48 -12.84
N LYS A 719 -6.62 -18.89 -11.66
CA LYS A 719 -5.77 -19.29 -10.52
C LYS A 719 -4.66 -20.30 -10.87
N GLU A 720 -4.96 -21.25 -11.75
CA GLU A 720 -4.03 -22.32 -12.13
C GLU A 720 -2.86 -21.84 -13.02
N THR A 721 -2.94 -20.64 -13.60
CA THR A 721 -1.92 -20.11 -14.53
C THR A 721 -1.35 -18.76 -14.12
N GLU A 722 -2.00 -18.03 -13.21
CA GLU A 722 -1.56 -16.71 -12.74
C GLU A 722 -0.88 -16.79 -11.38
N PHE A 723 0.40 -17.18 -11.41
CA PHE A 723 1.30 -17.20 -10.27
C PHE A 723 2.76 -16.99 -10.71
N VAL A 724 3.63 -16.67 -9.75
CA VAL A 724 5.08 -16.70 -9.92
C VAL A 724 5.66 -17.93 -9.19
N PRO A 725 6.40 -18.81 -9.90
CA PRO A 725 7.18 -19.88 -9.30
C PRO A 725 8.22 -19.35 -8.32
N SER A 726 8.32 -19.95 -7.14
CA SER A 726 9.31 -19.58 -6.12
C SER A 726 9.86 -20.81 -5.42
N LEU A 727 11.17 -20.85 -5.23
CA LEU A 727 11.86 -21.98 -4.64
C LEU A 727 12.85 -21.47 -3.61
N LYS A 728 12.70 -21.89 -2.35
CA LYS A 728 13.79 -21.81 -1.37
C LYS A 728 14.50 -23.15 -1.38
N ALA A 729 15.79 -23.22 -1.71
CA ALA A 729 16.52 -24.50 -1.73
C ALA A 729 18.00 -24.32 -1.35
N ASN A 730 18.50 -25.14 -0.44
CA ASN A 730 19.89 -25.06 0.04
C ASN A 730 20.37 -26.41 0.61
N PHE A 731 21.68 -26.57 0.79
CA PHE A 731 22.27 -27.65 1.58
C PHE A 731 23.15 -27.14 2.71
N THR A 732 23.40 -28.00 3.70
CA THR A 732 24.31 -27.69 4.80
C THR A 732 25.12 -28.93 5.15
N SER A 733 26.43 -28.76 5.27
CA SER A 733 27.33 -29.77 5.82
C SER A 733 27.17 -29.83 7.34
N VAL A 734 26.81 -30.99 7.88
CA VAL A 734 26.40 -31.11 9.30
C VAL A 734 27.47 -31.73 10.21
N CYS A 735 28.56 -32.23 9.63
CA CYS A 735 29.56 -33.04 10.32
C CYS A 735 30.98 -32.63 9.90
N SER A 736 31.75 -32.04 10.82
CA SER A 736 33.11 -31.56 10.56
C SER A 736 34.04 -32.72 10.16
N GLY A 737 34.77 -32.56 9.04
CA GLY A 737 35.69 -33.58 8.51
C GLY A 737 35.03 -34.74 7.77
N THR A 738 33.70 -34.73 7.58
CA THR A 738 32.97 -35.72 6.77
C THR A 738 32.29 -35.04 5.57
N ALA A 739 31.88 -35.82 4.57
CA ALA A 739 31.09 -35.31 3.47
C ALA A 739 29.60 -35.10 3.82
N VAL A 740 29.11 -35.52 5.01
CA VAL A 740 27.66 -35.61 5.30
C VAL A 740 26.97 -34.25 5.20
N SER A 741 25.99 -34.19 4.31
CA SER A 741 25.23 -32.98 3.99
C SER A 741 23.74 -33.26 3.98
N VAL A 742 22.98 -32.31 4.54
CA VAL A 742 21.52 -32.32 4.53
C VAL A 742 21.03 -31.25 3.58
N GLU A 743 19.95 -31.55 2.89
CA GLU A 743 19.29 -30.59 2.00
C GLU A 743 17.96 -30.14 2.61
N GLU A 744 17.54 -28.96 2.19
CA GLU A 744 16.21 -28.45 2.44
C GLU A 744 15.71 -27.72 1.21
N GLY A 745 14.39 -27.68 1.06
CA GLY A 745 13.81 -26.84 0.05
C GLY A 745 12.30 -26.86 0.06
N THR A 746 11.71 -25.74 -0.35
CA THR A 746 10.26 -25.54 -0.40
C THR A 746 9.91 -24.85 -1.71
N ALA A 747 9.13 -25.52 -2.55
CA ALA A 747 8.59 -24.97 -3.78
C ALA A 747 7.17 -24.45 -3.51
N TYR A 748 6.88 -23.20 -3.85
CA TYR A 748 5.58 -22.56 -3.57
C TYR A 748 5.21 -21.55 -4.65
N LYS A 749 3.95 -21.11 -4.63
CA LYS A 749 3.38 -20.20 -5.62
C LYS A 749 3.08 -18.85 -4.98
N LEU A 750 3.54 -17.78 -5.62
CA LEU A 750 3.08 -16.42 -5.35
C LEU A 750 1.93 -16.11 -6.30
N TYR A 751 0.70 -16.22 -5.82
CA TYR A 751 -0.49 -16.04 -6.65
C TYR A 751 -0.71 -14.59 -7.04
N THR A 752 -1.00 -14.35 -8.33
CA THR A 752 -1.27 -13.01 -8.87
C THR A 752 -2.64 -12.89 -9.55
N TYR A 753 -3.48 -13.91 -9.43
CA TYR A 753 -4.85 -13.92 -9.98
C TYR A 753 -5.78 -12.94 -9.27
N ALA A 754 -6.88 -12.58 -9.95
CA ALA A 754 -7.93 -11.72 -9.40
C ALA A 754 -9.08 -12.52 -8.77
N TYR A 755 -9.65 -12.02 -7.67
CA TYR A 755 -10.78 -12.63 -6.97
C TYR A 755 -11.99 -11.69 -6.99
N LEU A 756 -12.82 -11.84 -8.03
CA LEU A 756 -13.82 -10.85 -8.45
C LEU A 756 -15.25 -11.35 -8.19
N PRO A 757 -16.23 -10.46 -7.98
CA PRO A 757 -17.64 -10.85 -7.81
C PRO A 757 -18.19 -11.61 -9.03
N ASP A 758 -18.63 -12.85 -8.85
CA ASP A 758 -19.29 -13.64 -9.89
C ASP A 758 -20.79 -13.32 -9.99
N TYR A 759 -21.45 -13.22 -8.83
CA TYR A 759 -22.86 -12.88 -8.75
C TYR A 759 -23.20 -12.10 -7.49
N GLU A 760 -24.32 -11.39 -7.52
CA GLU A 760 -24.97 -10.80 -6.35
C GLU A 760 -26.45 -11.16 -6.31
N ARG A 761 -26.97 -11.56 -5.15
CA ARG A 761 -28.40 -11.74 -4.90
C ARG A 761 -28.85 -10.80 -3.80
N ILE A 762 -29.72 -9.85 -4.15
CA ILE A 762 -30.28 -8.84 -3.24
C ILE A 762 -31.75 -9.17 -3.02
N ASN A 763 -32.12 -9.39 -1.77
CA ASN A 763 -33.47 -9.60 -1.30
C ASN A 763 -33.90 -8.38 -0.46
N GLU A 764 -34.96 -7.69 -0.85
CA GLU A 764 -35.61 -6.62 -0.09
C GLU A 764 -36.88 -7.18 0.55
N TYR A 765 -37.11 -6.81 1.80
CA TYR A 765 -38.24 -7.25 2.61
C TYR A 765 -39.05 -6.04 3.06
N ASP A 766 -40.34 -6.25 3.30
CA ASP A 766 -41.18 -5.20 3.90
C ASP A 766 -40.85 -4.96 5.38
N THR A 767 -41.58 -4.04 6.01
CA THR A 767 -41.34 -3.64 7.41
C THR A 767 -41.64 -4.76 8.42
N VAL A 768 -42.37 -5.81 8.03
CA VAL A 768 -42.69 -6.96 8.89
C VAL A 768 -41.80 -8.18 8.62
N GLY A 769 -40.93 -8.10 7.60
CA GLY A 769 -39.92 -9.10 7.27
C GLY A 769 -40.36 -10.11 6.21
N THR A 770 -41.39 -9.81 5.43
CA THR A 770 -41.82 -10.63 4.28
C THR A 770 -41.04 -10.23 3.03
N LEU A 771 -40.53 -11.22 2.28
CA LEU A 771 -39.77 -10.99 1.05
C LEU A 771 -40.64 -10.28 0.02
N ALA A 772 -40.23 -9.08 -0.39
CA ALA A 772 -40.97 -8.24 -1.34
C ALA A 772 -40.36 -8.28 -2.74
N LEU A 773 -39.02 -8.30 -2.83
CA LEU A 773 -38.30 -8.23 -4.09
C LEU A 773 -36.97 -9.00 -4.00
N THR A 774 -36.66 -9.76 -5.04
CA THR A 774 -35.34 -10.33 -5.31
C THR A 774 -34.79 -9.76 -6.61
N VAL A 775 -33.56 -9.27 -6.57
CA VAL A 775 -32.74 -8.87 -7.71
C VAL A 775 -31.50 -9.75 -7.76
N TYR A 776 -31.26 -10.38 -8.90
CA TYR A 776 -30.06 -11.19 -9.15
C TYR A 776 -29.16 -10.47 -10.16
N LYS A 777 -27.87 -10.35 -9.88
CA LYS A 777 -26.86 -9.83 -10.80
C LYS A 777 -25.82 -10.91 -11.07
N GLN A 778 -25.46 -11.11 -12.33
CA GLN A 778 -24.35 -11.99 -12.75
C GLN A 778 -23.32 -11.16 -13.50
N TYR A 779 -22.04 -11.42 -13.25
CA TYR A 779 -20.92 -10.78 -13.93
C TYR A 779 -20.11 -11.82 -14.70
N THR A 780 -19.57 -11.41 -15.85
CA THR A 780 -18.50 -12.16 -16.54
C THR A 780 -17.35 -11.21 -16.81
N TYR A 781 -16.14 -11.75 -16.92
CA TYR A 781 -14.92 -10.96 -17.06
C TYR A 781 -14.12 -11.34 -18.31
N SER A 782 -13.31 -10.41 -18.81
CA SER A 782 -12.20 -10.74 -19.71
C SER A 782 -11.17 -11.56 -18.93
N LEU A 783 -10.83 -12.76 -19.42
CA LEU A 783 -9.86 -13.63 -18.75
C LEU A 783 -8.49 -12.96 -18.61
N THR A 784 -8.02 -12.24 -19.62
CA THR A 784 -6.69 -11.61 -19.62
C THR A 784 -6.71 -10.26 -18.89
N ASN A 785 -7.76 -9.46 -19.07
CA ASN A 785 -7.77 -8.06 -18.64
C ASN A 785 -8.61 -7.80 -17.37
N ARG A 786 -9.26 -8.81 -16.77
CA ARG A 786 -9.99 -8.70 -15.49
C ARG A 786 -11.14 -7.68 -15.47
N LEU A 787 -11.50 -7.07 -16.62
CA LEU A 787 -12.60 -6.11 -16.75
C LEU A 787 -13.93 -6.82 -17.05
N VAL A 788 -15.04 -6.30 -16.50
CA VAL A 788 -16.39 -6.84 -16.69
C VAL A 788 -16.77 -6.83 -18.18
N SER A 789 -16.99 -8.01 -18.76
CA SER A 789 -17.43 -8.19 -20.15
C SER A 789 -18.96 -8.20 -20.28
N THR A 790 -19.68 -8.80 -19.32
CA THR A 790 -21.14 -8.71 -19.26
C THR A 790 -21.65 -8.52 -17.84
N GLU A 791 -22.78 -7.83 -17.71
CA GLU A 791 -23.58 -7.72 -16.48
C GLU A 791 -25.01 -8.12 -16.82
N THR A 792 -25.57 -9.12 -16.13
CA THR A 792 -26.98 -9.52 -16.31
C THR A 792 -27.74 -9.30 -15.01
N VAL A 793 -28.80 -8.51 -15.06
CA VAL A 793 -29.71 -8.25 -13.93
C VAL A 793 -31.04 -8.95 -14.19
N ALA A 794 -31.52 -9.74 -13.23
CA ALA A 794 -32.84 -10.38 -13.28
C ALA A 794 -33.71 -9.90 -12.12
N ASP A 795 -34.98 -9.61 -12.41
CA ASP A 795 -36.00 -9.33 -11.38
C ASP A 795 -36.65 -10.62 -10.84
N SER A 796 -37.57 -10.48 -9.88
CA SER A 796 -38.26 -11.62 -9.24
C SER A 796 -39.19 -12.39 -10.16
N ARG A 797 -39.52 -11.85 -11.34
CA ARG A 797 -40.35 -12.50 -12.35
C ARG A 797 -39.51 -13.17 -13.43
N GLY A 798 -38.18 -13.15 -13.29
CA GLY A 798 -37.23 -13.71 -14.24
C GLY A 798 -36.97 -12.81 -15.46
N ASN A 799 -37.47 -11.55 -15.47
CA ASN A 799 -37.15 -10.64 -16.55
C ASN A 799 -35.69 -10.23 -16.46
N THR A 800 -34.93 -10.48 -17.54
CA THR A 800 -33.51 -10.18 -17.58
C THR A 800 -33.22 -8.92 -18.39
N LEU A 801 -32.33 -8.08 -17.85
CA LEU A 801 -31.63 -7.01 -18.54
C LEU A 801 -30.14 -7.36 -18.57
N LYS A 802 -29.59 -7.59 -19.77
CA LYS A 802 -28.16 -7.86 -19.94
C LYS A 802 -27.48 -6.67 -20.60
N LYS A 803 -26.35 -6.25 -20.03
CA LYS A 803 -25.38 -5.35 -20.65
C LYS A 803 -24.17 -6.14 -21.11
N GLN A 804 -23.71 -5.88 -22.32
CA GLN A 804 -22.48 -6.42 -22.88
C GLN A 804 -21.56 -5.28 -23.26
N TYR A 805 -20.29 -5.39 -22.88
CA TYR A 805 -19.28 -4.38 -23.09
C TYR A 805 -18.23 -4.89 -24.08
N VAL A 806 -17.95 -4.08 -25.10
CA VAL A 806 -16.83 -4.27 -26.02
C VAL A 806 -15.82 -3.16 -25.74
N ARG A 807 -14.55 -3.54 -25.56
CA ARG A 807 -13.45 -2.64 -25.22
C ARG A 807 -12.36 -2.67 -26.29
N PRO A 808 -11.33 -1.79 -26.23
CA PRO A 808 -10.33 -1.69 -27.28
C PRO A 808 -9.66 -3.03 -27.63
N TYR A 809 -9.34 -3.86 -26.63
CA TYR A 809 -8.67 -5.15 -26.85
C TYR A 809 -9.58 -6.22 -27.48
N ASP A 810 -10.89 -6.00 -27.58
CA ASP A 810 -11.82 -6.90 -28.26
C ASP A 810 -11.92 -6.61 -29.77
N LEU A 811 -11.29 -5.52 -30.24
CA LEU A 811 -11.41 -5.02 -31.60
C LEU A 811 -10.05 -4.99 -32.30
N SER A 812 -10.02 -5.33 -33.59
CA SER A 812 -8.76 -5.47 -34.37
C SER A 812 -8.37 -4.23 -35.17
N SER A 813 -9.15 -3.14 -35.10
CA SER A 813 -8.87 -1.92 -35.86
C SER A 813 -7.58 -1.25 -35.38
N SER A 814 -6.90 -0.52 -36.28
CA SER A 814 -5.60 0.11 -35.98
C SER A 814 -5.63 1.01 -34.73
N ILE A 815 -6.69 1.80 -34.54
CA ILE A 815 -6.79 2.71 -33.39
C ILE A 815 -6.93 1.95 -32.07
N TYR A 816 -7.70 0.85 -32.04
CA TYR A 816 -7.94 0.07 -30.83
C TYR A 816 -6.75 -0.82 -30.46
N ASN A 817 -5.98 -1.28 -31.44
CA ASN A 817 -4.67 -1.91 -31.20
C ASN A 817 -3.67 -0.93 -30.57
N GLN A 818 -3.66 0.33 -31.02
CA GLN A 818 -2.83 1.38 -30.44
C GLN A 818 -3.26 1.73 -29.00
N MET A 819 -4.57 1.84 -28.74
CA MET A 819 -5.10 2.02 -27.38
C MET A 819 -4.66 0.88 -26.45
N THR A 820 -4.82 -0.37 -26.90
CA THR A 820 -4.42 -1.56 -26.13
C THR A 820 -2.91 -1.58 -25.85
N SER A 821 -2.10 -1.22 -26.84
CA SER A 821 -0.63 -1.14 -26.70
C SER A 821 -0.19 -0.03 -25.74
N ALA A 822 -0.98 1.05 -25.65
CA ALA A 822 -0.80 2.13 -24.68
C ALA A 822 -1.42 1.85 -23.30
N HIS A 823 -1.96 0.63 -23.10
CA HIS A 823 -2.65 0.20 -21.88
C HIS A 823 -3.92 1.00 -21.55
N VAL A 824 -4.55 1.59 -22.57
CA VAL A 824 -5.87 2.24 -22.48
C VAL A 824 -6.94 1.16 -22.73
N LEU A 825 -7.27 0.42 -21.68
CA LEU A 825 -8.11 -0.78 -21.73
C LEU A 825 -9.56 -0.53 -21.27
N SER A 826 -9.78 0.41 -20.36
CA SER A 826 -11.07 0.64 -19.69
C SER A 826 -12.19 1.28 -20.52
N PRO A 827 -11.93 2.11 -21.55
CA PRO A 827 -13.01 2.73 -22.33
C PRO A 827 -13.98 1.70 -22.92
N VAL A 828 -15.27 1.98 -22.83
CA VAL A 828 -16.32 1.15 -23.45
C VAL A 828 -16.56 1.67 -24.86
N ILE A 829 -16.24 0.85 -25.86
CA ILE A 829 -16.41 1.17 -27.28
C ILE A 829 -17.83 0.85 -27.71
N GLU A 830 -18.37 -0.29 -27.29
CA GLU A 830 -19.79 -0.64 -27.47
C GLU A 830 -20.41 -1.08 -26.14
N GLU A 831 -21.56 -0.52 -25.80
CA GLU A 831 -22.47 -1.05 -24.77
C GLU A 831 -23.75 -1.52 -25.42
N ARG A 832 -24.01 -2.83 -25.39
CA ARG A 832 -25.26 -3.43 -25.91
C ARG A 832 -26.17 -3.85 -24.77
N LYS A 833 -27.45 -3.47 -24.86
CA LYS A 833 -28.51 -3.74 -23.88
C LYS A 833 -29.50 -4.74 -24.47
N TYR A 834 -29.75 -5.82 -23.75
CA TYR A 834 -30.70 -6.86 -24.12
C TYR A 834 -31.78 -7.01 -23.06
N ARG A 835 -33.01 -7.24 -23.49
CA ARG A 835 -34.12 -7.67 -22.63
C ARG A 835 -34.60 -9.04 -23.09
N SER A 836 -34.48 -10.05 -22.21
CA SER A 836 -34.88 -11.43 -22.51
C SER A 836 -34.30 -11.95 -23.85
N GLY A 837 -33.02 -11.66 -24.11
CA GLY A 837 -32.30 -12.08 -25.33
C GLY A 837 -32.39 -11.13 -26.52
N ASN A 838 -33.40 -10.24 -26.56
CA ASN A 838 -33.57 -9.29 -27.67
C ASN A 838 -32.82 -7.98 -27.40
N GLN A 839 -32.08 -7.45 -28.37
CA GLN A 839 -31.42 -6.16 -28.23
C GLN A 839 -32.47 -5.03 -28.16
N ILE A 840 -32.43 -4.23 -27.08
CA ILE A 840 -33.32 -3.08 -26.87
C ILE A 840 -32.58 -1.74 -26.97
N GLY A 841 -31.27 -1.78 -27.17
CA GLY A 841 -30.45 -0.59 -27.38
C GLY A 841 -28.97 -0.95 -27.49
N ALA A 842 -28.21 -0.12 -28.18
CA ALA A 842 -26.76 -0.11 -28.14
C ALA A 842 -26.23 1.32 -28.23
N GLU A 843 -25.12 1.57 -27.56
CA GLU A 843 -24.38 2.83 -27.57
C GLU A 843 -22.96 2.55 -28.08
N PHE A 844 -22.47 3.40 -28.98
CA PHE A 844 -21.16 3.27 -29.62
C PHE A 844 -20.36 4.55 -29.42
N THR A 845 -19.09 4.40 -29.09
CA THR A 845 -18.14 5.51 -28.96
C THR A 845 -16.92 5.24 -29.83
N ASP A 846 -16.79 5.97 -30.94
CA ASP A 846 -15.62 5.87 -31.80
C ASP A 846 -14.50 6.79 -31.30
N TYR A 847 -13.27 6.30 -31.34
CA TYR A 847 -12.09 7.03 -30.93
C TYR A 847 -11.20 7.40 -32.11
N ALA A 848 -10.46 8.50 -31.97
CA ALA A 848 -9.37 8.86 -32.85
C ALA A 848 -8.12 9.23 -32.05
N LEU A 849 -6.96 9.12 -32.70
CA LEU A 849 -5.70 9.61 -32.17
C LEU A 849 -5.58 11.10 -32.52
N VAL A 850 -5.73 11.96 -31.51
CA VAL A 850 -5.57 13.41 -31.63
C VAL A 850 -4.14 13.80 -31.27
N ASN A 851 -3.54 14.67 -32.06
CA ASN A 851 -2.16 15.16 -31.87
C ASN A 851 -1.14 14.02 -31.69
N ASN A 852 -1.32 12.91 -32.43
CA ASN A 852 -0.48 11.71 -32.42
C ASN A 852 -0.20 11.07 -31.04
N SER A 853 -0.98 11.39 -30.01
CA SER A 853 -0.71 10.94 -28.63
C SER A 853 -1.95 10.69 -27.77
N MET A 854 -3.08 11.33 -28.07
CA MET A 854 -4.28 11.29 -27.22
C MET A 854 -5.41 10.49 -27.87
N PHE A 855 -5.89 9.45 -27.19
CA PHE A 855 -7.08 8.71 -27.61
C PHE A 855 -8.34 9.41 -27.10
N LEU A 856 -9.07 10.07 -27.99
CA LEU A 856 -10.25 10.86 -27.62
C LEU A 856 -11.50 10.40 -28.36
N PRO A 857 -12.68 10.43 -27.72
CA PRO A 857 -13.93 10.01 -28.34
C PRO A 857 -14.41 11.06 -29.34
N VAL A 858 -14.53 10.71 -30.61
CA VAL A 858 -14.86 11.66 -31.70
C VAL A 858 -16.28 11.52 -32.21
N LYS A 859 -16.93 10.38 -31.99
CA LYS A 859 -18.30 10.13 -32.46
C LYS A 859 -19.06 9.25 -31.48
N PHE A 860 -20.28 9.65 -31.19
CA PHE A 860 -21.22 8.92 -30.35
C PHE A 860 -22.41 8.53 -31.21
N SER A 861 -22.73 7.23 -31.23
CA SER A 861 -23.84 6.71 -32.02
C SER A 861 -24.72 5.80 -31.16
N THR A 862 -25.95 5.59 -31.60
CA THR A 862 -26.92 4.72 -30.93
C THR A 862 -27.63 3.83 -31.91
N GLN A 863 -28.08 2.67 -31.46
CA GLN A 863 -28.92 1.75 -32.22
C GLN A 863 -30.07 1.31 -31.32
N THR A 864 -31.31 1.36 -31.80
CA THR A 864 -32.50 1.05 -30.97
C THR A 864 -32.78 -0.45 -30.86
N VAL A 865 -32.62 -1.20 -31.96
CA VAL A 865 -32.77 -2.67 -32.03
C VAL A 865 -31.73 -3.23 -33.00
N SER A 866 -31.47 -4.54 -33.00
CA SER A 866 -30.38 -5.16 -33.78
C SER A 866 -30.38 -4.80 -35.27
N ASP A 867 -31.56 -4.72 -35.87
CA ASP A 867 -31.74 -4.54 -37.32
C ASP A 867 -31.92 -3.06 -37.71
N ALA A 868 -32.02 -2.16 -36.73
CA ALA A 868 -32.09 -0.73 -36.99
C ALA A 868 -30.72 -0.19 -37.42
N PRO A 869 -30.66 0.84 -38.28
CA PRO A 869 -29.40 1.48 -38.61
C PRO A 869 -28.77 2.11 -37.35
N VAL A 870 -27.45 2.09 -37.27
CA VAL A 870 -26.70 2.87 -36.27
C VAL A 870 -26.82 4.34 -36.65
N VAL A 871 -27.37 5.14 -35.74
CA VAL A 871 -27.60 6.57 -35.95
C VAL A 871 -26.60 7.36 -35.12
N GLU A 872 -25.86 8.26 -35.77
CA GLU A 872 -24.98 9.21 -35.09
C GLU A 872 -25.81 10.10 -34.16
N LYS A 873 -25.40 10.30 -32.92
CA LYS A 873 -26.02 11.23 -31.97
C LYS A 873 -25.29 12.56 -32.00
N SER A 874 -23.96 12.48 -31.99
CA SER A 874 -23.10 13.65 -32.00
C SER A 874 -21.67 13.28 -32.40
N ARG A 875 -20.94 14.26 -32.94
CA ARG A 875 -19.49 14.18 -33.15
C ARG A 875 -18.79 15.32 -32.43
N VAL A 876 -17.55 15.09 -32.03
CA VAL A 876 -16.74 16.02 -31.25
C VAL A 876 -15.40 16.21 -31.94
N THR A 877 -14.96 17.47 -32.03
CA THR A 877 -13.60 17.81 -32.42
C THR A 877 -12.86 18.38 -31.24
N TYR A 878 -11.53 18.22 -31.25
CA TYR A 878 -10.66 18.63 -30.16
C TYR A 878 -9.60 19.62 -30.65
N ASP A 879 -9.08 20.41 -29.72
CA ASP A 879 -7.84 21.16 -29.95
C ASP A 879 -6.61 20.27 -29.73
N ASP A 880 -5.41 20.83 -29.95
CA ASP A 880 -4.13 20.11 -29.77
C ASP A 880 -3.80 19.75 -28.30
N ARG A 881 -4.61 20.21 -27.33
CA ARG A 881 -4.54 19.84 -25.90
C ARG A 881 -5.64 18.87 -25.48
N GLY A 882 -6.44 18.37 -26.42
CA GLY A 882 -7.54 17.44 -26.15
C GLY A 882 -8.74 18.09 -25.44
N ASN A 883 -8.86 19.42 -25.47
CA ASN A 883 -10.08 20.11 -25.07
C ASN A 883 -11.12 20.00 -26.17
N VAL A 884 -12.39 19.89 -25.78
CA VAL A 884 -13.50 19.94 -26.74
C VAL A 884 -13.46 21.29 -27.45
N ASN A 885 -13.21 21.28 -28.76
CA ASN A 885 -13.22 22.47 -29.60
C ASN A 885 -14.64 22.73 -30.12
N CYS A 886 -15.30 21.67 -30.63
CA CYS A 886 -16.66 21.75 -31.13
C CYS A 886 -17.45 20.46 -30.90
N LEU A 887 -18.73 20.61 -30.60
CA LEU A 887 -19.73 19.54 -30.56
C LEU A 887 -20.77 19.78 -31.66
N TYR A 888 -20.99 18.79 -32.53
CA TYR A 888 -22.08 18.80 -33.49
C TYR A 888 -23.13 17.78 -33.08
N ARG A 889 -24.40 18.20 -33.03
CA ARG A 889 -25.53 17.31 -32.72
C ARG A 889 -26.22 16.88 -34.01
N ASN A 890 -26.52 15.58 -34.12
CA ASN A 890 -27.19 15.05 -35.31
C ASN A 890 -28.58 15.67 -35.49
N GLY A 891 -28.98 15.86 -36.75
CA GLY A 891 -30.25 16.51 -37.13
C GLY A 891 -30.21 18.04 -37.10
N THR A 892 -29.07 18.65 -36.81
CA THR A 892 -28.90 20.11 -36.81
C THR A 892 -27.63 20.53 -37.53
N SER A 893 -27.65 21.66 -38.25
CA SER A 893 -26.44 22.36 -38.73
C SER A 893 -25.77 23.19 -37.63
N LEU A 894 -26.12 22.97 -36.37
CA LEU A 894 -25.81 23.85 -35.24
C LEU A 894 -24.63 23.27 -34.45
N ALA A 895 -23.46 23.87 -34.66
CA ALA A 895 -22.25 23.63 -33.90
C ALA A 895 -22.27 24.36 -32.55
N THR A 896 -21.81 23.70 -31.49
CA THR A 896 -21.45 24.36 -30.23
C THR A 896 -19.94 24.42 -30.12
N THR A 897 -19.38 25.62 -30.28
CA THR A 897 -17.94 25.89 -30.15
C THR A 897 -17.59 26.23 -28.69
N TYR A 898 -16.46 25.74 -28.21
CA TYR A 898 -15.92 26.08 -26.89
C TYR A 898 -14.56 26.76 -27.04
N LEU A 899 -14.37 27.85 -26.30
CA LEU A 899 -13.08 28.52 -26.17
C LEU A 899 -12.53 28.25 -24.78
N TRP A 900 -11.23 27.97 -24.71
CA TRP A 900 -10.55 27.58 -23.49
C TRP A 900 -9.46 28.58 -23.14
N SER A 901 -9.13 28.69 -21.85
CA SER A 901 -7.98 29.45 -21.34
C SER A 901 -7.49 28.86 -20.03
N TYR A 902 -6.70 29.62 -19.26
CA TYR A 902 -6.08 29.17 -18.01
C TYR A 902 -5.21 27.92 -18.23
N GLY A 903 -4.35 27.96 -19.26
CA GLY A 903 -3.59 26.80 -19.71
C GLY A 903 -4.46 25.72 -20.36
N GLY A 904 -5.62 26.09 -20.90
CA GLY A 904 -6.58 25.14 -21.46
C GLY A 904 -7.27 24.26 -20.41
N GLN A 905 -7.32 24.69 -19.14
CA GLN A 905 -8.02 23.96 -18.07
C GLN A 905 -9.51 24.30 -17.99
N TYR A 906 -9.89 25.55 -18.29
CA TYR A 906 -11.25 26.02 -18.11
C TYR A 906 -11.84 26.63 -19.40
N PRO A 907 -13.12 26.35 -19.71
CA PRO A 907 -13.80 26.94 -20.85
C PRO A 907 -14.19 28.39 -20.52
N ILE A 908 -13.69 29.36 -21.28
CA ILE A 908 -14.03 30.78 -21.12
C ILE A 908 -15.23 31.21 -21.94
N ALA A 909 -15.63 30.42 -22.95
CA ALA A 909 -16.86 30.64 -23.70
C ALA A 909 -17.48 29.33 -24.20
N LYS A 910 -18.80 29.29 -24.18
CA LYS A 910 -19.64 28.32 -24.88
C LYS A 910 -20.47 29.11 -25.91
N ILE A 911 -20.36 28.74 -27.18
CA ILE A 911 -20.97 29.45 -28.29
C ILE A 911 -21.84 28.47 -29.05
N ASP A 912 -23.16 28.50 -28.80
CA ASP A 912 -24.12 27.70 -29.55
C ASP A 912 -24.42 28.38 -30.91
N ASN A 913 -24.63 27.57 -31.95
CA ASN A 913 -24.93 27.99 -33.33
C ASN A 913 -23.78 28.72 -34.05
N ALA A 914 -22.52 28.39 -33.76
CA ALA A 914 -21.36 28.94 -34.48
C ALA A 914 -20.26 27.88 -34.69
N GLU A 915 -19.69 27.86 -35.89
CA GLU A 915 -18.56 26.99 -36.24
C GLU A 915 -17.22 27.57 -35.75
N PRO A 916 -16.24 26.72 -35.38
CA PRO A 916 -14.92 27.19 -34.96
C PRO A 916 -14.23 28.07 -35.99
N ALA A 917 -14.38 27.77 -37.29
CA ALA A 917 -13.76 28.55 -38.36
C ALA A 917 -14.25 30.02 -38.37
N THR A 918 -15.56 30.24 -38.14
CA THR A 918 -16.14 31.59 -38.03
C THR A 918 -15.68 32.29 -36.75
N VAL A 919 -15.65 31.57 -35.63
CA VAL A 919 -15.18 32.14 -34.36
C VAL A 919 -13.71 32.55 -34.46
N TYR A 920 -12.86 31.70 -35.04
CA TYR A 920 -11.41 31.94 -35.15
C TYR A 920 -11.07 33.02 -36.17
N SER A 921 -11.84 33.19 -37.25
CA SER A 921 -11.63 34.29 -38.19
C SER A 921 -11.91 35.66 -37.56
N ILE A 922 -12.83 35.72 -36.60
CA ILE A 922 -13.16 36.94 -35.84
C ILE A 922 -12.10 37.24 -34.78
N LEU A 923 -11.64 36.22 -34.05
CA LEU A 923 -10.66 36.35 -32.98
C LEU A 923 -9.21 36.49 -33.47
N GLY A 924 -8.94 36.07 -34.72
CA GLY A 924 -7.61 36.09 -35.32
C GLY A 924 -6.69 34.97 -34.83
N SER A 925 -5.38 35.10 -35.09
CA SER A 925 -4.38 34.06 -34.86
C SER A 925 -4.00 33.80 -33.39
N ASN A 926 -4.52 34.58 -32.44
CA ASN A 926 -4.11 34.51 -31.02
C ASN A 926 -4.97 33.55 -30.15
N VAL A 927 -5.87 32.74 -30.73
CA VAL A 927 -6.71 31.83 -29.94
C VAL A 927 -5.87 30.83 -29.14
N THR A 928 -4.89 30.20 -29.78
CA THR A 928 -3.97 29.26 -29.11
C THR A 928 -3.12 29.94 -28.05
N GLY A 929 -2.66 31.17 -28.32
CA GLY A 929 -1.88 31.96 -27.35
C GLY A 929 -2.71 32.31 -26.12
N PHE A 930 -3.95 32.77 -26.31
CA PHE A 930 -4.86 33.05 -25.20
C PHE A 930 -5.25 31.80 -24.43
N ARG A 931 -5.43 30.67 -25.12
CA ARG A 931 -5.68 29.38 -24.45
C ARG A 931 -4.55 29.00 -23.51
N ASN A 932 -3.31 29.16 -23.96
CA ASN A 932 -2.11 28.79 -23.23
C ASN A 932 -1.76 29.76 -22.09
N ASN A 933 -2.41 30.93 -22.01
CA ASN A 933 -2.25 31.85 -20.89
C ASN A 933 -2.75 31.17 -19.60
N LEU A 934 -1.85 30.98 -18.62
CA LEU A 934 -2.16 30.32 -17.35
C LEU A 934 -3.05 31.18 -16.44
N ASN A 935 -2.84 32.50 -16.44
CA ASN A 935 -3.47 33.41 -15.48
C ASN A 935 -4.05 34.67 -16.16
N PRO A 936 -4.96 34.54 -17.14
CA PRO A 936 -5.63 35.71 -17.70
C PRO A 936 -6.54 36.38 -16.66
N THR A 937 -6.50 37.70 -16.61
CA THR A 937 -7.45 38.50 -15.83
C THR A 937 -8.84 38.49 -16.46
N SER A 938 -9.90 38.71 -15.68
CA SER A 938 -11.27 38.81 -16.21
C SER A 938 -11.40 39.88 -17.30
N ALA A 939 -10.65 40.99 -17.19
CA ALA A 939 -10.62 42.03 -18.22
C ALA A 939 -9.97 41.54 -19.52
N GLN A 940 -8.89 40.74 -19.44
CA GLN A 940 -8.27 40.13 -20.62
C GLN A 940 -9.20 39.11 -21.29
N VAL A 941 -9.94 38.31 -20.51
CA VAL A 941 -10.94 37.37 -21.06
C VAL A 941 -12.07 38.14 -21.76
N ALA A 942 -12.62 39.18 -21.12
CA ALA A 942 -13.66 40.00 -21.71
C ALA A 942 -13.18 40.70 -23.01
N ALA A 943 -11.97 41.27 -23.00
CA ALA A 943 -11.38 41.91 -24.18
C ALA A 943 -11.13 40.91 -25.31
N PHE A 944 -10.69 39.69 -25.00
CA PHE A 944 -10.51 38.63 -25.98
C PHE A 944 -11.83 38.21 -26.64
N LEU A 945 -12.93 38.14 -25.87
CA LEU A 945 -14.23 37.72 -26.39
C LEU A 945 -15.05 38.86 -27.03
N ALA A 946 -14.73 40.12 -26.73
CA ALA A 946 -15.46 41.30 -27.20
C ALA A 946 -15.72 41.35 -28.72
N PRO A 947 -14.78 40.95 -29.60
CA PRO A 947 -15.00 40.93 -31.04
C PRO A 947 -16.18 40.05 -31.50
N LEU A 948 -16.58 39.05 -30.71
CA LEU A 948 -17.67 38.13 -31.06
C LEU A 948 -19.05 38.77 -30.90
N ASN A 949 -19.23 39.64 -29.91
CA ASN A 949 -20.55 40.15 -29.51
C ASN A 949 -21.20 41.08 -30.55
N ASN A 950 -20.41 41.77 -31.37
CA ASN A 950 -20.89 42.76 -32.34
C ASN A 950 -20.63 42.36 -33.80
N ASN A 951 -20.22 41.11 -34.06
CA ASN A 951 -19.93 40.64 -35.42
C ASN A 951 -21.19 40.14 -36.13
N THR A 952 -21.44 40.63 -37.34
CA THR A 952 -22.62 40.25 -38.14
C THR A 952 -22.68 38.76 -38.47
N SER A 953 -21.51 38.08 -38.53
CA SER A 953 -21.42 36.62 -38.74
C SER A 953 -21.88 35.81 -37.53
N MET A 954 -22.06 36.44 -36.37
CA MET A 954 -22.47 35.81 -35.10
C MET A 954 -23.94 36.11 -34.74
N LYS A 955 -24.74 36.68 -35.65
CA LYS A 955 -26.12 37.16 -35.35
C LYS A 955 -27.07 36.11 -34.76
N ASN A 956 -26.85 34.83 -35.03
CA ASN A 956 -27.67 33.71 -34.54
C ASN A 956 -26.97 32.92 -33.41
N ALA A 957 -25.76 33.32 -33.02
CA ALA A 957 -24.96 32.64 -32.02
C ALA A 957 -25.42 33.03 -30.61
N GLN A 958 -25.44 32.06 -29.71
CA GLN A 958 -25.71 32.29 -28.29
C GLN A 958 -24.42 32.09 -27.51
N ILE A 959 -23.89 33.18 -26.96
CA ILE A 959 -22.60 33.20 -26.28
C ILE A 959 -22.84 33.23 -24.77
N SER A 960 -22.28 32.28 -24.05
CA SER A 960 -22.09 32.38 -22.60
C SER A 960 -20.60 32.39 -22.30
N SER A 961 -20.17 33.27 -21.41
CA SER A 961 -18.75 33.40 -21.04
C SER A 961 -18.53 33.20 -19.55
N TYR A 962 -17.31 32.79 -19.20
CA TYR A 962 -16.94 32.39 -17.86
C TYR A 962 -15.55 32.94 -17.54
N THR A 963 -15.38 33.41 -16.30
CA THR A 963 -14.04 33.70 -15.75
C THR A 963 -13.82 32.87 -14.50
N PHE A 964 -12.57 32.52 -14.24
CA PHE A 964 -12.17 31.67 -13.14
C PHE A 964 -11.03 32.30 -12.35
N ASP A 965 -11.00 32.02 -11.06
CA ASP A 965 -9.75 31.94 -10.30
C ASP A 965 -9.39 30.44 -10.27
N PRO A 966 -8.28 30.00 -10.90
CA PRO A 966 -7.92 28.58 -10.99
C PRO A 966 -7.84 27.82 -9.66
N TYR A 967 -7.74 28.54 -8.54
CA TYR A 967 -7.58 27.99 -7.19
C TYR A 967 -8.88 27.90 -6.41
N ILE A 968 -9.90 28.67 -6.79
CA ILE A 968 -11.16 28.75 -6.06
C ILE A 968 -12.31 28.21 -6.91
N GLY A 969 -12.40 28.64 -8.17
CA GLY A 969 -13.47 28.28 -9.08
C GLY A 969 -13.97 29.44 -9.94
N VAL A 970 -15.21 29.35 -10.37
CA VAL A 970 -15.86 30.37 -11.22
C VAL A 970 -15.95 31.69 -10.47
N THR A 971 -15.45 32.78 -11.06
CA THR A 971 -15.55 34.15 -10.53
C THR A 971 -16.64 34.96 -11.22
N SER A 972 -16.98 34.65 -12.47
CA SER A 972 -18.14 35.23 -13.12
C SER A 972 -18.71 34.35 -14.24
N ILE A 973 -20.00 34.51 -14.49
CA ILE A 973 -20.72 33.91 -15.62
C ILE A 973 -21.48 35.03 -16.32
N THR A 974 -21.31 35.16 -17.63
CA THR A 974 -22.19 35.99 -18.47
C THR A 974 -23.10 35.06 -19.26
N ASP A 975 -24.41 35.21 -19.10
CA ASP A 975 -25.39 34.38 -19.81
C ASP A 975 -25.59 34.82 -21.27
N VAL A 976 -26.44 34.10 -22.01
CA VAL A 976 -26.78 34.39 -23.42
C VAL A 976 -27.45 35.75 -23.65
N LYS A 977 -27.94 36.41 -22.58
CA LYS A 977 -28.53 37.75 -22.64
C LYS A 977 -27.51 38.85 -22.34
N GLY A 978 -26.25 38.48 -22.09
CA GLY A 978 -25.20 39.42 -21.69
C GLY A 978 -25.26 39.81 -20.21
N MET A 979 -26.07 39.13 -19.38
CA MET A 979 -26.15 39.45 -17.96
C MET A 979 -25.02 38.78 -17.18
N LEU A 980 -24.19 39.60 -16.55
CA LEU A 980 -23.09 39.16 -15.70
C LEU A 980 -23.60 38.76 -14.30
N THR A 981 -23.19 37.58 -13.84
CA THR A 981 -23.31 37.13 -12.45
C THR A 981 -21.91 36.93 -11.88
N GLY A 982 -21.56 37.70 -10.85
CA GLY A 982 -20.27 37.60 -10.15
C GLY A 982 -20.35 36.67 -8.94
N TYR A 983 -19.24 35.99 -8.62
CA TYR A 983 -19.10 35.08 -7.49
C TYR A 983 -17.91 35.50 -6.63
N ASP A 984 -18.18 35.85 -5.38
CA ASP A 984 -17.15 36.19 -4.39
C ASP A 984 -16.92 35.03 -3.44
N TYR A 985 -15.66 34.85 -3.02
CA TYR A 985 -15.28 33.83 -2.05
C TYR A 985 -14.61 34.46 -0.82
N ASP A 986 -14.64 33.74 0.30
CA ASP A 986 -13.90 34.11 1.50
C ASP A 986 -12.44 33.61 1.46
N ASN A 987 -11.64 34.00 2.46
CA ASN A 987 -10.22 33.64 2.58
C ASN A 987 -9.98 32.13 2.82
N PHE A 988 -11.06 31.35 2.98
CA PHE A 988 -11.06 29.89 3.10
C PHE A 988 -11.67 29.21 1.86
N GLN A 989 -11.78 29.94 0.74
CA GLN A 989 -12.24 29.45 -0.57
C GLN A 989 -13.70 29.01 -0.61
N ARG A 990 -14.54 29.56 0.28
CA ARG A 990 -15.99 29.27 0.30
C ARG A 990 -16.77 30.41 -0.33
N LEU A 991 -17.86 30.11 -1.04
CA LEU A 991 -18.68 31.12 -1.71
C LEU A 991 -19.31 32.10 -0.70
N ARG A 992 -18.86 33.34 -0.70
CA ARG A 992 -19.34 34.40 0.20
C ARG A 992 -20.53 35.16 -0.37
N GLY A 993 -20.59 35.33 -1.69
CA GLY A 993 -21.65 36.12 -2.30
C GLY A 993 -21.83 35.87 -3.79
N VAL A 994 -23.05 36.07 -4.25
CA VAL A 994 -23.42 36.13 -5.67
C VAL A 994 -23.88 37.55 -5.97
N LYS A 995 -23.35 38.16 -7.03
CA LYS A 995 -23.59 39.55 -7.41
C LYS A 995 -24.22 39.64 -8.79
N ASP A 996 -25.02 40.68 -9.01
CA ASP A 996 -25.53 41.06 -10.33
C ASP A 996 -24.48 41.86 -11.13
N PHE A 997 -24.87 42.30 -12.33
CA PHE A 997 -24.02 43.08 -13.23
C PHE A 997 -23.63 44.46 -12.69
N ASN A 998 -24.39 45.03 -11.74
CA ASN A 998 -24.09 46.30 -11.09
C ASN A 998 -23.21 46.11 -9.84
N GLY A 999 -22.84 44.87 -9.50
CA GLY A 999 -22.11 44.54 -8.28
C GLY A 999 -23.00 44.49 -7.03
N ASN A 1000 -24.32 44.56 -7.18
CA ASN A 1000 -25.25 44.40 -6.06
C ASN A 1000 -25.30 42.94 -5.65
N ILE A 1001 -25.35 42.69 -4.35
CA ILE A 1001 -25.44 41.32 -3.82
C ILE A 1001 -26.83 40.76 -4.08
N LEU A 1002 -26.92 39.74 -4.94
CA LEU A 1002 -28.12 38.95 -5.16
C LEU A 1002 -28.32 37.91 -4.05
N LYS A 1003 -27.22 37.37 -3.53
CA LYS A 1003 -27.22 36.39 -2.44
C LYS A 1003 -25.97 36.53 -1.59
N GLY A 1004 -26.14 36.79 -0.30
CA GLY A 1004 -25.06 36.72 0.68
C GLY A 1004 -25.08 35.38 1.40
N LEU A 1005 -23.90 34.80 1.64
CA LEU A 1005 -23.73 33.57 2.42
C LEU A 1005 -22.89 33.89 3.65
N THR A 1006 -23.44 33.57 4.81
CA THR A 1006 -22.70 33.59 6.08
C THR A 1006 -22.61 32.16 6.58
N TYR A 1007 -21.38 31.69 6.75
CA TYR A 1007 -21.11 30.34 7.20
C TYR A 1007 -21.10 30.29 8.72
N TYR A 1008 -22.23 29.90 9.29
CA TYR A 1008 -22.28 29.47 10.68
C TYR A 1008 -21.85 28.01 10.74
N PHE A 1009 -20.84 27.71 11.55
CA PHE A 1009 -20.50 26.32 11.83
C PHE A 1009 -21.62 25.74 12.69
N ARG A 1010 -22.45 24.89 12.07
CA ARG A 1010 -23.36 24.04 12.83
C ARG A 1010 -22.58 22.79 13.23
N PRO A 1011 -22.49 22.45 14.51
CA PRO A 1011 -21.93 21.18 14.93
C PRO A 1011 -22.69 20.04 14.23
N GLN A 1012 -21.97 19.08 13.63
CA GLN A 1012 -22.56 17.93 12.92
C GLN A 1012 -22.86 16.77 13.86
#